data_AF-A0A1W9R9X4-F1
#
_entry.id   AF-A0A1W9R9X4-F1
#
_cell.length_a   1.000
_cell.length_b   1.000
_cell.length_c   1.000
_cell.angle_alpha   90.00
_cell.angle_beta   90.00
_cell.angle_gamma   90.00
#
_symmetry.space_group_name_H-M   'P 1'
#
loop_
_entity.id
_entity.type
_entity.pdbx_description
1 polymer ?
#
loop_
_entity_poly.entity_id
_entity_poly.type
_entity_poly.pdbx_seq_one_letter_code
_entity_poly.pdbx_strand_id
1 'polypeptide(L)'
;MKNYQLPRFVFKGKYLSVFTLVSVLFFGLIFSTDILSQVVFTHTTTADFIQGYTDNVAVSGNQVYLNFRGTQINNWVSATDLPQTLTGHQVTRWRSYVYLSGGYNGTNYSDAVYRATMQTTGNSTWTSYDPMPDSLCDHAMVANNEFMYIIGGRKDNYISDKIYFCKINSDGTLGEWTESAVTLPQPLWGHTAVFLNGYIYVAGGTNSSDENTANSDVCFAKIVDIDGNLSNFTAISSLPQSRNGHSMICYGNRLIVMGGYDNSGTKHNTVYYADLNLDGTCSAWSTATALPADVSNHGSTCRNGFISVIGGEDAGGVSDKVYYANIDDFPSLTWVTSPDLLNVARKDGAAYASDGQIMYSGGVNISGEPIVNTRYAALDMTYDKVLLGSYLSIPFYQLGEERDMVSLTYDLFSNPLNEYTIYYRVAGSDGQWEGWTDSGEDNPVVIGQHKQYLQYLIKYNGTGDPNIVLHDISLNISGYTQLSGTLNGIDTLKLIDSPFWATGNISFTSGTHVIEAGVEILFSANTGLEIGQANILFDGSVTDSIKLTSYTGDTGIWNGVYFNAYSDNGVTSTLNYVIIEKAGNGDRNANLYSYNSNEPQINHSVFRQADGYGIKMKNAGLSVSNCKMSDNTESGCYIEDSSPSFSGTDFLSNDYAGIYLFDLISNPNYYNCVIEGNYFGIFYPSPNFSFPVITGITSYNNTISGIAVAGGEITSDQTWPFNTLKYAVVGDITIAKQNDNPRLTIAPGNTIYFDTAVQIQVGKYIAANHHYGGELFAEGKADSLITFTSLNGLSGGWDGIYFHYDSDHAGSVSELEYCTIENGKDYNIKCEGTLQPTIANCTVTNSTGMDIYVQDPNSVPHITSSTTTVYVDGGTQSIDKIWYNFGGGDYIILNDIIVALQNSHVRLTIEPGVTIKADTSVMLQIGNYIAASHNYGGELYAAGTTDSIIHFTSLNGLSGGWDGLYFHYNSDAFGSTSLLKVKVLYY
;
A
#
# COMPACT_ATOMS: atom_id res chain seq x y z
N MET A 1 64.15 -37.86 6.78
CA MET A 1 65.03 -38.95 7.26
C MET A 1 65.03 -38.94 8.78
N LYS A 2 64.78 -40.13 9.37
CA LYS A 2 65.07 -40.56 10.75
C LYS A 2 64.27 -39.95 11.93
N ASN A 3 63.30 -40.77 12.36
CA ASN A 3 62.99 -41.07 13.77
C ASN A 3 64.24 -41.44 14.57
N TYR A 4 64.23 -41.21 15.89
CA TYR A 4 64.59 -42.14 16.98
C TYR A 4 64.36 -41.38 18.32
N GLN A 5 63.27 -41.62 19.08
CA GLN A 5 63.05 -42.67 20.10
C GLN A 5 64.11 -42.74 21.21
N LEU A 6 63.66 -42.66 22.47
CA LEU A 6 64.04 -43.43 23.68
C LEU A 6 63.50 -42.69 24.95
N PRO A 7 63.38 -43.32 26.14
CA PRO A 7 62.60 -44.53 26.48
C PRO A 7 61.74 -44.36 27.76
N ARG A 8 60.85 -45.34 27.99
CA ARG A 8 60.06 -45.55 29.22
C ARG A 8 60.91 -46.00 30.42
N PHE A 9 60.52 -45.58 31.63
CA PHE A 9 60.58 -46.41 32.84
C PHE A 9 59.34 -46.19 33.73
N VAL A 10 58.98 -47.26 34.44
CA VAL A 10 57.73 -47.57 35.15
C VAL A 10 57.89 -47.32 36.66
N PHE A 11 56.87 -46.89 37.40
CA PHE A 11 56.39 -47.56 38.64
C PHE A 11 55.04 -47.04 39.17
N LYS A 12 54.30 -47.99 39.76
CA LYS A 12 52.96 -47.97 40.40
C LYS A 12 52.92 -47.22 41.75
N GLY A 13 51.74 -46.73 42.14
CA GLY A 13 51.35 -46.53 43.55
C GLY A 13 50.30 -45.43 43.77
N LYS A 14 49.17 -45.75 44.42
CA LYS A 14 47.92 -44.97 44.50
C LYS A 14 47.80 -43.99 45.70
N TYR A 15 46.85 -43.04 45.52
CA TYR A 15 46.09 -42.18 46.47
C TYR A 15 46.77 -40.87 46.92
N LEU A 16 46.10 -39.72 47.09
CA LEU A 16 44.88 -39.11 46.55
C LEU A 16 44.95 -37.60 46.96
N SER A 17 44.68 -36.72 45.99
CA SER A 17 44.18 -35.32 46.09
C SER A 17 44.98 -34.15 46.71
N VAL A 18 45.11 -33.12 45.84
CA VAL A 18 45.06 -31.64 45.99
C VAL A 18 46.35 -30.82 46.23
N PHE A 19 46.52 -29.84 45.32
CA PHE A 19 47.28 -28.57 45.33
C PHE A 19 48.76 -28.50 44.93
N THR A 20 49.05 -27.86 43.78
CA THR A 20 50.25 -27.04 43.42
C THR A 20 50.16 -26.62 41.94
N LEU A 21 50.60 -25.48 41.40
CA LEU A 21 51.08 -24.19 41.91
C LEU A 21 51.10 -23.22 40.69
N VAL A 22 50.76 -21.96 40.92
CA VAL A 22 50.79 -20.81 39.98
C VAL A 22 52.22 -20.24 39.89
N SER A 23 52.70 -19.82 38.69
CA SER A 23 53.49 -18.57 38.43
C SER A 23 54.52 -18.63 37.27
N VAL A 24 54.10 -18.08 36.11
CA VAL A 24 54.74 -17.06 35.22
C VAL A 24 55.99 -17.34 34.32
N LEU A 25 55.76 -17.24 32.98
CA LEU A 25 56.32 -16.32 31.93
C LEU A 25 56.60 -17.08 30.62
N PHE A 26 55.83 -16.98 29.52
CA PHE A 26 55.50 -15.86 28.58
C PHE A 26 56.18 -16.07 27.21
N PHE A 27 55.38 -16.36 26.18
CA PHE A 27 55.53 -16.23 24.71
C PHE A 27 54.61 -17.33 24.12
N GLY A 28 53.56 -17.08 23.36
CA GLY A 28 53.00 -15.89 22.75
C GLY A 28 51.99 -16.44 21.74
N LEU A 29 50.71 -16.41 22.10
CA LEU A 29 49.59 -16.52 21.17
C LEU A 29 48.47 -15.72 21.81
N ILE A 30 48.27 -14.56 21.20
CA ILE A 30 47.20 -13.62 21.39
C ILE A 30 45.91 -14.42 21.24
N PHE A 31 45.25 -14.76 22.35
CA PHE A 31 43.80 -14.80 22.32
C PHE A 31 43.39 -13.34 22.40
N SER A 32 43.16 -12.72 21.25
CA SER A 32 42.23 -11.60 21.24
C SER A 32 40.96 -12.18 21.85
N THR A 33 40.53 -11.62 22.97
CA THR A 33 39.11 -11.64 23.29
C THR A 33 38.45 -10.73 22.27
N ASP A 34 38.37 -11.20 21.01
CA ASP A 34 37.33 -10.76 20.12
C ASP A 34 36.07 -11.38 20.71
N ILE A 35 35.52 -10.71 21.72
CA ILE A 35 34.07 -10.77 21.92
C ILE A 35 33.55 -10.16 20.62
N LEU A 36 33.38 -11.00 19.60
CA LEU A 36 32.67 -10.59 18.39
C LEU A 36 31.39 -9.95 18.90
N SER A 37 31.15 -8.70 18.51
CA SER A 37 29.89 -8.03 18.78
C SER A 37 28.77 -8.96 18.32
N GLN A 38 27.94 -9.37 19.26
CA GLN A 38 26.79 -10.24 19.01
C GLN A 38 25.54 -9.38 19.11
N VAL A 39 24.61 -9.57 18.19
CA VAL A 39 23.27 -9.02 18.34
C VAL A 39 22.37 -10.11 18.90
N VAL A 40 21.56 -9.71 19.87
CA VAL A 40 20.69 -10.60 20.62
C VAL A 40 19.25 -10.23 20.33
N PHE A 41 18.49 -11.16 19.76
CA PHE A 41 17.04 -11.04 19.65
C PHE A 41 16.41 -11.69 20.85
N THR A 42 15.60 -10.97 21.61
CA THR A 42 14.99 -11.55 22.79
C THR A 42 13.48 -11.43 22.70
N HIS A 43 12.79 -12.55 22.88
CA HIS A 43 11.39 -12.53 23.29
C HIS A 43 11.38 -12.52 24.82
N THR A 44 10.99 -11.39 25.42
CA THR A 44 10.94 -11.22 26.88
C THR A 44 9.62 -10.61 27.34
N THR A 45 8.84 -10.03 26.44
CA THR A 45 7.59 -9.36 26.79
C THR A 45 6.38 -10.23 26.47
N THR A 46 5.28 -9.94 27.16
CA THR A 46 3.96 -10.51 26.83
C THR A 46 3.60 -10.27 25.35
N ALA A 47 4.00 -9.13 24.79
CA ALA A 47 3.75 -8.79 23.39
C ALA A 47 4.57 -9.66 22.42
N ASP A 48 5.78 -10.05 22.80
CA ASP A 48 6.59 -10.99 22.01
C ASP A 48 5.97 -12.39 22.06
N PHE A 49 5.66 -12.87 23.27
CA PHE A 49 5.19 -14.24 23.45
C PHE A 49 3.78 -14.49 22.94
N ILE A 50 2.85 -13.53 23.07
CA ILE A 50 1.47 -13.72 22.61
C ILE A 50 1.39 -13.96 21.10
N GLN A 51 2.47 -13.68 20.38
CA GLN A 51 2.54 -13.91 18.94
C GLN A 51 2.58 -15.39 18.55
N GLY A 52 3.09 -16.25 19.44
CA GLY A 52 3.18 -17.69 19.22
C GLY A 52 1.85 -18.44 19.34
N TYR A 53 1.84 -19.70 18.90
CA TYR A 53 0.73 -20.64 19.08
C TYR A 53 0.80 -21.29 20.46
N THR A 54 -0.33 -21.38 21.15
CA THR A 54 -0.44 -21.89 22.53
C THR A 54 -1.36 -23.11 22.59
N ASP A 55 -0.85 -24.23 23.11
CA ASP A 55 -1.63 -25.40 23.53
C ASP A 55 -1.45 -25.62 25.02
N ASN A 56 -2.53 -25.47 25.79
CA ASN A 56 -2.55 -25.64 27.25
C ASN A 56 -1.50 -24.83 28.04
N VAL A 57 -1.06 -23.71 27.47
CA VAL A 57 -0.21 -22.70 28.11
C VAL A 57 -0.90 -21.33 28.06
N ALA A 58 -0.59 -20.50 29.06
CA ALA A 58 -0.97 -19.10 29.14
C ALA A 58 0.25 -18.21 28.91
N VAL A 59 -0.01 -17.03 28.35
CA VAL A 59 0.97 -15.95 28.21
C VAL A 59 0.47 -14.75 29.02
N SER A 60 1.20 -14.36 30.05
CA SER A 60 0.85 -13.21 30.89
C SER A 60 2.06 -12.77 31.73
N GLY A 61 2.15 -11.49 32.08
CA GLY A 61 3.18 -11.01 33.01
C GLY A 61 4.61 -11.22 32.51
N ASN A 62 4.83 -11.19 31.19
CA ASN A 62 6.11 -11.47 30.53
C ASN A 62 6.59 -12.92 30.72
N GLN A 63 5.62 -13.84 30.84
CA GLN A 63 5.87 -15.23 31.12
C GLN A 63 5.02 -16.14 30.23
N VAL A 64 5.57 -17.30 29.87
CA VAL A 64 4.83 -18.44 29.29
C VAL A 64 4.80 -19.58 30.31
N TYR A 65 3.61 -20.04 30.66
CA TYR A 65 3.43 -21.05 31.72
C TYR A 65 2.22 -21.95 31.46
N LEU A 66 2.21 -23.14 32.07
CA LEU A 66 1.09 -24.09 31.93
C LEU A 66 -0.23 -23.50 32.44
N ASN A 67 -1.34 -23.81 31.76
CA ASN A 67 -2.65 -23.34 32.16
C ASN A 67 -3.08 -23.91 33.52
N PHE A 68 -3.85 -23.13 34.29
CA PHE A 68 -4.56 -23.66 35.46
C PHE A 68 -5.58 -24.71 35.04
N ARG A 69 -5.79 -25.72 35.90
CA ARG A 69 -6.77 -26.80 35.70
C ARG A 69 -8.15 -26.34 36.11
N GLY A 70 -9.15 -26.70 35.32
CA GLY A 70 -10.53 -26.61 35.72
C GLY A 70 -11.00 -27.87 36.49
N THR A 71 -12.02 -27.73 37.33
CA THR A 71 -12.62 -28.81 38.14
C THR A 71 -14.11 -29.02 37.92
N GLN A 72 -14.82 -28.03 37.39
CA GLN A 72 -16.24 -28.18 37.07
C GLN A 72 -16.66 -27.27 35.91
N ILE A 73 -17.66 -27.70 35.14
CA ILE A 73 -18.39 -26.86 34.16
C ILE A 73 -19.60 -26.25 34.87
N ASN A 74 -19.74 -24.93 34.81
CA ASN A 74 -20.88 -24.20 35.37
C ASN A 74 -22.09 -24.16 34.41
N ASN A 75 -23.17 -23.54 34.86
CA ASN A 75 -24.37 -23.30 34.06
C ASN A 75 -24.07 -22.68 32.69
N TRP A 76 -24.71 -23.24 31.66
CA TRP A 76 -24.64 -22.72 30.29
C TRP A 76 -25.46 -21.43 30.13
N VAL A 77 -24.77 -20.33 29.86
CA VAL A 77 -25.35 -19.00 29.65
C VAL A 77 -25.31 -18.64 28.16
N SER A 78 -26.29 -17.87 27.68
CA SER A 78 -26.28 -17.34 26.32
C SER A 78 -25.10 -16.38 26.12
N ALA A 79 -24.40 -16.55 25.00
CA ALA A 79 -23.40 -15.61 24.50
C ALA A 79 -23.97 -14.85 23.29
N THR A 80 -23.12 -14.08 22.60
CA THR A 80 -23.53 -13.43 21.35
C THR A 80 -23.80 -14.46 20.26
N ASP A 81 -25.02 -14.45 19.74
CA ASP A 81 -25.50 -15.35 18.70
C ASP A 81 -24.72 -15.19 17.38
N LEU A 82 -24.76 -16.24 16.56
CA LEU A 82 -24.19 -16.24 15.22
C LEU A 82 -24.89 -15.21 14.31
N PRO A 83 -24.19 -14.64 13.30
CA PRO A 83 -24.77 -13.64 12.38
C PRO A 83 -25.92 -14.17 11.52
N GLN A 84 -25.99 -15.49 11.34
CA GLN A 84 -27.01 -16.21 10.60
C GLN A 84 -27.16 -17.62 11.20
N THR A 85 -28.28 -18.28 10.91
CA THR A 85 -28.50 -19.67 11.27
C THR A 85 -27.45 -20.53 10.58
N LEU A 86 -26.78 -21.45 11.28
CA LEU A 86 -25.72 -22.26 10.67
C LEU A 86 -25.63 -23.65 11.28
N THR A 87 -25.50 -24.67 10.44
CA THR A 87 -25.12 -26.04 10.79
C THR A 87 -23.97 -26.53 9.91
N GLY A 88 -23.12 -27.41 10.45
CA GLY A 88 -21.93 -27.88 9.72
C GLY A 88 -20.91 -26.75 9.45
N HIS A 89 -21.02 -25.64 10.18
CA HIS A 89 -20.03 -24.57 10.16
C HIS A 89 -18.86 -24.94 11.06
N GLN A 90 -17.69 -24.34 10.82
CA GLN A 90 -16.52 -24.56 11.66
C GLN A 90 -16.18 -23.31 12.46
N VAL A 91 -15.60 -23.53 13.64
CA VAL A 91 -15.00 -22.47 14.47
C VAL A 91 -13.59 -22.86 14.86
N THR A 92 -12.66 -21.93 14.73
CA THR A 92 -11.28 -22.09 15.20
C THR A 92 -10.88 -20.88 16.03
N ARG A 93 -10.03 -21.13 17.03
CA ARG A 93 -9.49 -20.08 17.88
C ARG A 93 -8.09 -19.72 17.41
N TRP A 94 -7.83 -18.42 17.33
CA TRP A 94 -6.49 -17.89 17.19
C TRP A 94 -6.31 -16.77 18.22
N ARG A 95 -5.41 -16.98 19.19
CA ARG A 95 -5.20 -16.08 20.33
C ARG A 95 -6.51 -15.72 21.05
N SER A 96 -6.83 -14.44 21.18
CA SER A 96 -8.10 -13.93 21.75
C SER A 96 -9.25 -13.90 20.75
N TYR A 97 -9.02 -14.25 19.48
CA TYR A 97 -10.04 -14.24 18.44
C TYR A 97 -10.60 -15.64 18.18
N VAL A 98 -11.86 -15.66 17.77
CA VAL A 98 -12.51 -16.84 17.19
C VAL A 98 -12.98 -16.49 15.80
N TYR A 99 -12.78 -17.43 14.89
CA TYR A 99 -13.21 -17.31 13.51
C TYR A 99 -14.23 -18.39 13.23
N LEU A 100 -15.28 -17.99 12.52
CA LEU A 100 -16.34 -18.86 12.06
C LEU A 100 -16.33 -18.87 10.54
N SER A 101 -16.51 -20.04 9.95
CA SER A 101 -16.57 -20.17 8.49
C SER A 101 -17.63 -21.15 8.04
N GLY A 102 -18.26 -20.79 6.91
CA GLY A 102 -19.16 -21.64 6.16
C GLY A 102 -20.40 -22.14 6.91
N GLY A 103 -20.85 -23.33 6.54
CA GLY A 103 -22.06 -23.98 7.05
C GLY A 103 -23.28 -23.81 6.15
N TYR A 104 -24.38 -24.48 6.52
CA TYR A 104 -25.68 -24.40 5.85
C TYR A 104 -26.68 -23.63 6.72
N ASN A 105 -27.37 -22.65 6.15
CA ASN A 105 -28.28 -21.78 6.91
C ASN A 105 -29.75 -22.19 6.90
N GLY A 106 -30.06 -23.34 6.31
CA GLY A 106 -31.43 -23.81 6.11
C GLY A 106 -31.95 -23.57 4.70
N THR A 107 -31.28 -22.71 3.91
CA THR A 107 -31.61 -22.45 2.50
C THR A 107 -30.39 -22.53 1.59
N ASN A 108 -29.25 -21.96 2.00
CA ASN A 108 -28.02 -21.87 1.21
C ASN A 108 -26.81 -22.35 2.03
N TYR A 109 -25.79 -22.83 1.32
CA TYR A 109 -24.44 -22.98 1.88
C TYR A 109 -23.79 -21.60 1.93
N SER A 110 -23.08 -21.31 3.02
CA SER A 110 -22.41 -20.05 3.27
C SER A 110 -20.92 -20.17 2.91
N ASP A 111 -20.36 -19.14 2.32
CA ASP A 111 -18.91 -18.89 2.20
C ASP A 111 -18.43 -17.85 3.22
N ALA A 112 -19.37 -17.21 3.93
CA ALA A 112 -19.05 -16.13 4.85
C ALA A 112 -18.07 -16.56 5.94
N VAL A 113 -17.13 -15.64 6.22
CA VAL A 113 -16.16 -15.75 7.31
C VAL A 113 -16.43 -14.63 8.29
N TYR A 114 -16.47 -14.97 9.58
CA TYR A 114 -16.67 -14.00 10.63
C TYR A 114 -15.60 -14.12 11.70
N ARG A 115 -15.29 -13.01 12.37
CA ARG A 115 -14.41 -12.97 13.54
C ARG A 115 -15.14 -12.36 14.73
N ALA A 116 -14.94 -12.92 15.91
CA ALA A 116 -15.29 -12.28 17.18
C ALA A 116 -14.11 -12.32 18.15
N THR A 117 -14.13 -11.46 19.16
CA THR A 117 -13.16 -11.48 20.26
C THR A 117 -13.74 -12.29 21.42
N MET A 118 -12.92 -13.15 22.02
CA MET A 118 -13.26 -13.87 23.24
C MET A 118 -13.26 -12.92 24.44
N GLN A 119 -14.32 -12.98 25.22
CA GLN A 119 -14.55 -12.21 26.45
C GLN A 119 -14.86 -13.19 27.59
N THR A 120 -14.89 -12.72 28.84
CA THR A 120 -15.27 -13.57 29.99
C THR A 120 -16.72 -14.07 29.94
N THR A 121 -17.53 -13.55 29.02
CA THR A 121 -18.93 -13.90 28.83
C THR A 121 -19.20 -14.55 27.46
N GLY A 122 -18.27 -15.38 26.97
CA GLY A 122 -18.31 -15.97 25.63
C GLY A 122 -17.69 -15.05 24.57
N ASN A 123 -18.26 -15.00 23.37
CA ASN A 123 -17.77 -14.17 22.27
C ASN A 123 -18.45 -12.79 22.22
N SER A 124 -17.70 -11.80 21.72
CA SER A 124 -18.22 -10.49 21.33
C SER A 124 -19.14 -10.59 20.11
N THR A 125 -19.60 -9.43 19.65
CA THR A 125 -20.22 -9.30 18.31
C THR A 125 -19.28 -9.79 17.22
N TRP A 126 -19.87 -10.45 16.23
CA TRP A 126 -19.19 -10.95 15.04
C TRP A 126 -19.01 -9.85 14.01
N THR A 127 -17.85 -9.82 13.38
CA THR A 127 -17.49 -8.94 12.26
C THR A 127 -17.27 -9.80 11.02
N SER A 128 -17.84 -9.41 9.89
CA SER A 128 -17.63 -10.10 8.60
C SER A 128 -16.24 -9.82 8.05
N TYR A 129 -15.66 -10.83 7.41
CA TYR A 129 -14.41 -10.78 6.66
C TYR A 129 -14.65 -11.24 5.23
N ASP A 130 -13.61 -11.17 4.40
CA ASP A 130 -13.65 -11.68 3.03
C ASP A 130 -14.06 -13.16 3.03
N PRO A 131 -15.02 -13.54 2.18
CA PRO A 131 -15.58 -14.87 2.16
C PRO A 131 -14.54 -15.89 1.68
N MET A 132 -14.74 -17.15 2.10
CA MET A 132 -13.98 -18.26 1.53
C MET A 132 -14.26 -18.36 0.02
N PRO A 133 -13.32 -18.89 -0.79
CA PRO A 133 -13.52 -19.03 -2.23
C PRO A 133 -14.67 -19.97 -2.64
N ASP A 134 -15.12 -20.83 -1.72
CA ASP A 134 -16.20 -21.78 -1.93
C ASP A 134 -17.17 -21.82 -0.73
N SER A 135 -18.49 -21.83 -1.01
CA SER A 135 -19.52 -21.99 0.00
C SER A 135 -19.66 -23.47 0.39
N LEU A 136 -19.27 -23.83 1.62
CA LEU A 136 -19.12 -25.22 2.07
C LEU A 136 -19.71 -25.43 3.47
N CYS A 137 -20.21 -26.63 3.75
CA CYS A 137 -20.47 -27.12 5.10
C CYS A 137 -19.75 -28.45 5.35
N ASP A 138 -19.67 -28.86 6.61
CA ASP A 138 -19.02 -30.09 7.07
C ASP A 138 -17.54 -30.20 6.61
N HIS A 139 -16.91 -29.05 6.35
CA HIS A 139 -15.47 -28.90 6.16
C HIS A 139 -14.74 -28.97 7.50
N ALA A 140 -13.41 -29.03 7.47
CA ALA A 140 -12.57 -28.78 8.64
C ALA A 140 -11.91 -27.40 8.54
N MET A 141 -11.67 -26.76 9.69
CA MET A 141 -10.94 -25.50 9.77
C MET A 141 -9.88 -25.59 10.87
N VAL A 142 -8.63 -25.26 10.52
CA VAL A 142 -7.50 -25.25 11.47
C VAL A 142 -6.74 -23.93 11.35
N ALA A 143 -6.17 -23.48 12.46
CA ALA A 143 -5.30 -22.31 12.49
C ALA A 143 -4.01 -22.65 13.24
N ASN A 144 -2.88 -22.20 12.72
CA ASN A 144 -1.61 -22.14 13.46
C ASN A 144 -1.40 -20.70 13.97
N ASN A 145 -0.17 -20.27 14.27
CA ASN A 145 0.11 -18.89 14.69
C ASN A 145 0.00 -17.83 13.57
N GLU A 146 0.06 -18.21 12.30
CA GLU A 146 0.25 -17.29 11.15
C GLU A 146 -0.78 -17.46 10.03
N PHE A 147 -1.45 -18.60 9.94
CA PHE A 147 -2.30 -19.01 8.83
C PHE A 147 -3.53 -19.76 9.31
N MET A 148 -4.62 -19.60 8.56
CA MET A 148 -5.85 -20.36 8.67
C MET A 148 -6.03 -21.23 7.44
N TYR A 149 -6.51 -22.46 7.61
CA TYR A 149 -6.77 -23.42 6.54
C TYR A 149 -8.22 -23.93 6.61
N ILE A 150 -8.88 -23.97 5.46
CA ILE A 150 -10.19 -24.57 5.20
C ILE A 150 -9.96 -25.82 4.36
N ILE A 151 -10.44 -26.96 4.82
CA ILE A 151 -10.07 -28.27 4.29
C ILE A 151 -11.33 -29.06 3.95
N GLY A 152 -11.49 -29.40 2.66
CA GLY A 152 -12.60 -30.20 2.17
C GLY A 152 -13.99 -29.58 2.42
N GLY A 153 -14.99 -30.43 2.66
CA GLY A 153 -16.39 -30.05 2.89
C GLY A 153 -17.29 -30.42 1.71
N ARG A 154 -18.56 -30.03 1.79
CA ARG A 154 -19.55 -30.31 0.74
C ARG A 154 -20.50 -29.14 0.48
N LYS A 155 -21.11 -29.17 -0.71
CA LYS A 155 -22.30 -28.41 -1.08
C LYS A 155 -23.14 -29.23 -2.04
N ASP A 156 -24.41 -29.43 -1.73
CA ASP A 156 -25.31 -30.32 -2.48
C ASP A 156 -24.71 -31.73 -2.65
N ASN A 157 -24.53 -32.17 -3.91
CA ASN A 157 -23.89 -33.43 -4.27
C ASN A 157 -22.38 -33.29 -4.55
N TYR A 158 -21.81 -32.09 -4.41
CA TYR A 158 -20.39 -31.84 -4.58
C TYR A 158 -19.66 -32.00 -3.24
N ILE A 159 -18.57 -32.76 -3.27
CA ILE A 159 -17.66 -32.96 -2.13
C ILE A 159 -16.30 -32.46 -2.57
N SER A 160 -15.71 -31.57 -1.76
CA SER A 160 -14.45 -30.91 -2.07
C SER A 160 -13.26 -31.69 -1.50
N ASP A 161 -12.20 -31.79 -2.28
CA ASP A 161 -10.85 -32.16 -1.85
C ASP A 161 -9.93 -30.93 -1.69
N LYS A 162 -10.44 -29.74 -2.01
CA LYS A 162 -9.66 -28.51 -2.03
C LYS A 162 -9.30 -28.02 -0.63
N ILE A 163 -8.21 -27.26 -0.59
CA ILE A 163 -7.72 -26.58 0.60
C ILE A 163 -7.54 -25.10 0.26
N TYR A 164 -8.10 -24.23 1.11
CA TYR A 164 -7.91 -22.79 1.02
C TYR A 164 -7.21 -22.30 2.27
N PHE A 165 -6.31 -21.34 2.13
CA PHE A 165 -5.62 -20.76 3.28
C PHE A 165 -5.41 -19.26 3.11
N CYS A 166 -5.28 -18.56 4.23
CA CYS A 166 -4.96 -17.14 4.27
C CYS A 166 -4.06 -16.83 5.45
N LYS A 167 -3.30 -15.74 5.35
CA LYS A 167 -2.50 -15.23 6.46
C LYS A 167 -3.41 -14.60 7.51
N ILE A 168 -3.12 -14.85 8.78
CA ILE A 168 -3.71 -14.16 9.92
C ILE A 168 -2.72 -13.08 10.36
N ASN A 169 -3.07 -11.82 10.14
CA ASN A 169 -2.23 -10.68 10.51
C ASN A 169 -2.11 -10.56 12.03
N SER A 170 -1.11 -9.82 12.52
CA SER A 170 -0.83 -9.68 13.95
C SER A 170 -2.01 -9.11 14.76
N ASP A 171 -2.86 -8.32 14.13
CA ASP A 171 -4.10 -7.73 14.69
C ASP A 171 -5.34 -8.64 14.54
N GLY A 172 -5.15 -9.86 14.04
CA GLY A 172 -6.20 -10.83 13.77
C GLY A 172 -7.05 -10.51 12.54
N THR A 173 -6.67 -9.58 11.68
CA THR A 173 -7.31 -9.47 10.35
C THR A 173 -6.86 -10.64 9.46
N LEU A 174 -7.66 -11.00 8.47
CA LEU A 174 -7.31 -12.03 7.50
C LEU A 174 -6.78 -11.36 6.24
N GLY A 175 -5.71 -11.92 5.66
CA GLY A 175 -5.27 -11.60 4.31
C GLY A 175 -6.12 -12.30 3.25
N GLU A 176 -5.72 -12.17 1.99
CA GLU A 176 -6.43 -12.77 0.87
C GLU A 176 -6.41 -14.32 0.94
N TRP A 177 -7.53 -14.94 0.55
CA TRP A 177 -7.65 -16.39 0.44
C TRP A 177 -6.91 -16.91 -0.79
N THR A 178 -6.08 -17.93 -0.58
CA THR A 178 -5.31 -18.63 -1.61
C THR A 178 -5.74 -20.09 -1.69
N GLU A 179 -5.95 -20.61 -2.91
CA GLU A 179 -6.12 -22.04 -3.13
C GLU A 179 -4.76 -22.74 -3.05
N SER A 180 -4.64 -23.74 -2.18
CA SER A 180 -3.43 -24.54 -2.02
C SER A 180 -3.13 -25.34 -3.29
N ALA A 181 -1.86 -25.43 -3.67
CA ALA A 181 -1.40 -26.32 -4.75
C ALA A 181 -1.55 -27.81 -4.40
N VAL A 182 -1.72 -28.13 -3.12
CA VAL A 182 -1.97 -29.48 -2.60
C VAL A 182 -3.43 -29.64 -2.23
N THR A 183 -4.03 -30.77 -2.61
CA THR A 183 -5.39 -31.18 -2.23
C THR A 183 -5.36 -32.37 -1.27
N LEU A 184 -6.52 -32.67 -0.65
CA LEU A 184 -6.72 -33.90 0.08
C LEU A 184 -6.55 -35.13 -0.84
N PRO A 185 -6.07 -36.28 -0.33
CA PRO A 185 -5.96 -37.51 -1.14
C PRO A 185 -7.28 -38.01 -1.72
N GLN A 186 -8.41 -37.57 -1.16
CA GLN A 186 -9.75 -37.81 -1.63
C GLN A 186 -10.68 -36.68 -1.16
N PRO A 187 -11.79 -36.41 -1.86
CA PRO A 187 -12.78 -35.44 -1.40
C PRO A 187 -13.45 -35.92 -0.11
N LEU A 188 -13.56 -35.07 0.90
CA LEU A 188 -14.07 -35.45 2.22
C LEU A 188 -15.03 -34.42 2.81
N TRP A 189 -16.10 -34.88 3.44
CA TRP A 189 -16.93 -34.09 4.36
C TRP A 189 -17.22 -34.87 5.65
N GLY A 190 -17.51 -34.15 6.74
CA GLY A 190 -17.71 -34.72 8.08
C GLY A 190 -16.45 -35.35 8.71
N HIS A 191 -15.29 -35.09 8.09
CA HIS A 191 -13.97 -35.40 8.62
C HIS A 191 -13.56 -34.35 9.65
N THR A 192 -12.48 -34.61 10.39
CA THR A 192 -11.91 -33.64 11.33
C THR A 192 -10.45 -33.38 11.00
N ALA A 193 -9.98 -32.17 11.33
CA ALA A 193 -8.58 -31.81 11.21
C ALA A 193 -8.07 -31.08 12.45
N VAL A 194 -6.80 -31.27 12.80
CA VAL A 194 -6.12 -30.54 13.88
C VAL A 194 -4.72 -30.09 13.43
N PHE A 195 -4.30 -28.92 13.90
CA PHE A 195 -2.92 -28.47 13.79
C PHE A 195 -2.14 -28.85 15.05
N LEU A 196 -1.01 -29.53 14.88
CA LEU A 196 -0.10 -29.84 15.98
C LEU A 196 1.35 -29.93 15.48
N ASN A 197 2.26 -29.23 16.18
CA ASN A 197 3.72 -29.27 15.94
C ASN A 197 4.17 -28.97 14.49
N GLY A 198 3.46 -28.10 13.77
CA GLY A 198 3.79 -27.74 12.38
C GLY A 198 3.18 -28.65 11.31
N TYR A 199 2.29 -29.56 11.72
CA TYR A 199 1.58 -30.47 10.82
C TYR A 199 0.07 -30.31 10.96
N ILE A 200 -0.64 -30.51 9.86
CA ILE A 200 -2.10 -30.63 9.82
C ILE A 200 -2.44 -32.10 9.67
N TYR A 201 -3.22 -32.65 10.60
CA TYR A 201 -3.70 -34.03 10.57
C TYR A 201 -5.17 -34.05 10.18
N VAL A 202 -5.56 -34.97 9.29
CA VAL A 202 -6.94 -35.16 8.82
C VAL A 202 -7.33 -36.62 9.05
N ALA A 203 -8.52 -36.84 9.62
CA ALA A 203 -9.02 -38.17 9.94
C ALA A 203 -10.48 -38.38 9.55
N GLY A 204 -10.78 -39.55 9.00
CA GLY A 204 -12.13 -40.06 8.73
C GLY A 204 -12.95 -39.23 7.74
N GLY A 205 -14.25 -39.09 8.01
CA GLY A 205 -15.24 -38.47 7.14
C GLY A 205 -15.79 -39.42 6.08
N THR A 206 -16.37 -38.86 5.02
CA THR A 206 -16.86 -39.63 3.87
C THR A 206 -16.58 -38.90 2.56
N ASN A 207 -16.37 -39.67 1.49
CA ASN A 207 -16.16 -39.22 0.12
C ASN A 207 -17.38 -39.46 -0.78
N SER A 208 -18.54 -39.80 -0.20
CA SER A 208 -19.78 -40.09 -0.91
C SER A 208 -20.89 -39.12 -0.49
N SER A 209 -21.89 -38.95 -1.34
CA SER A 209 -23.12 -38.25 -0.98
C SER A 209 -23.97 -39.02 0.03
N ASP A 210 -23.73 -40.33 0.18
CA ASP A 210 -24.36 -41.15 1.23
C ASP A 210 -23.61 -40.98 2.55
N GLU A 211 -24.29 -40.37 3.53
CA GLU A 211 -23.73 -40.12 4.86
C GLU A 211 -23.24 -41.40 5.55
N ASN A 212 -23.85 -42.56 5.27
CA ASN A 212 -23.52 -43.85 5.87
C ASN A 212 -22.31 -44.55 5.23
N THR A 213 -21.37 -43.79 4.64
CA THR A 213 -20.15 -44.35 4.03
C THR A 213 -18.89 -43.72 4.65
N ALA A 214 -18.70 -43.97 5.94
CA ALA A 214 -17.56 -43.47 6.70
C ALA A 214 -16.22 -44.10 6.26
N ASN A 215 -15.13 -43.34 6.40
CA ASN A 215 -13.75 -43.76 6.17
C ASN A 215 -12.95 -43.86 7.50
N SER A 216 -11.92 -44.69 7.54
CA SER A 216 -10.93 -44.83 8.62
C SER A 216 -9.57 -44.16 8.31
N ASP A 217 -9.38 -43.61 7.12
CA ASP A 217 -8.10 -43.05 6.70
C ASP A 217 -7.65 -41.89 7.59
N VAL A 218 -6.34 -41.83 7.82
CA VAL A 218 -5.67 -40.74 8.53
C VAL A 218 -4.48 -40.31 7.71
N CYS A 219 -4.33 -39.01 7.50
CA CYS A 219 -3.21 -38.44 6.77
C CYS A 219 -2.74 -37.14 7.40
N PHE A 220 -1.52 -36.71 7.08
CA PHE A 220 -0.98 -35.44 7.54
C PHE A 220 -0.21 -34.71 6.45
N ALA A 221 -0.13 -33.39 6.57
CA ALA A 221 0.71 -32.52 5.75
C ALA A 221 1.58 -31.61 6.64
N LYS A 222 2.84 -31.39 6.25
CA LYS A 222 3.76 -30.44 6.90
C LYS A 222 3.53 -29.04 6.32
N ILE A 223 3.62 -28.00 7.14
CA ILE A 223 3.82 -26.63 6.63
C ILE A 223 5.29 -26.48 6.25
N VAL A 224 5.57 -26.41 4.94
CA VAL A 224 6.91 -26.55 4.39
C VAL A 224 7.70 -25.26 4.37
N ASP A 225 7.03 -24.11 4.33
CA ASP A 225 7.69 -22.81 4.27
C ASP A 225 7.03 -21.72 5.13
N ILE A 226 7.63 -20.53 5.08
CA ILE A 226 7.18 -19.33 5.79
C ILE A 226 5.87 -18.76 5.23
N ASP A 227 5.52 -19.10 3.99
CA ASP A 227 4.32 -18.62 3.31
C ASP A 227 3.09 -19.50 3.57
N GLY A 228 3.23 -20.57 4.36
CA GLY A 228 2.13 -21.44 4.76
C GLY A 228 1.83 -22.54 3.74
N ASN A 229 2.72 -22.82 2.78
CA ASN A 229 2.47 -23.91 1.84
C ASN A 229 2.54 -25.27 2.53
N LEU A 230 1.74 -26.21 2.03
CA LEU A 230 1.66 -27.57 2.56
C LEU A 230 2.49 -28.55 1.72
N SER A 231 3.07 -29.56 2.39
CA SER A 231 3.54 -30.77 1.72
C SER A 231 2.36 -31.60 1.22
N ASN A 232 2.59 -32.53 0.29
CA ASN A 232 1.59 -33.55 -0.04
C ASN A 232 1.16 -34.32 1.22
N PHE A 233 -0.12 -34.67 1.29
CA PHE A 233 -0.66 -35.48 2.38
C PHE A 233 -0.08 -36.88 2.35
N THR A 234 0.45 -37.30 3.49
CA THR A 234 1.02 -38.64 3.70
C THR A 234 0.07 -39.46 4.56
N ALA A 235 -0.30 -40.65 4.08
CA ALA A 235 -1.11 -41.59 4.84
C ALA A 235 -0.33 -42.18 6.02
N ILE A 236 -0.98 -42.26 7.18
CA ILE A 236 -0.46 -42.91 8.39
C ILE A 236 -1.42 -44.01 8.85
N SER A 237 -1.15 -44.62 10.00
CA SER A 237 -2.01 -45.67 10.56
C SER A 237 -3.48 -45.26 10.54
N SER A 238 -4.33 -46.01 9.84
CA SER A 238 -5.78 -45.79 9.80
C SER A 238 -6.42 -46.02 11.16
N LEU A 239 -7.55 -45.35 11.42
CA LEU A 239 -8.38 -45.56 12.60
C LEU A 239 -8.80 -47.04 12.71
N PRO A 240 -8.94 -47.60 13.93
CA PRO A 240 -9.38 -48.99 14.10
C PRO A 240 -10.78 -49.28 13.54
N GLN A 241 -11.60 -48.26 13.36
CA GLN A 241 -12.91 -48.34 12.72
C GLN A 241 -13.19 -47.03 11.97
N SER A 242 -13.97 -47.11 10.88
CA SER A 242 -14.40 -45.95 10.11
C SER A 242 -15.23 -44.97 10.94
N ARG A 243 -15.01 -43.67 10.77
CA ARG A 243 -15.67 -42.61 11.52
C ARG A 243 -16.07 -41.42 10.64
N ASN A 244 -17.35 -41.08 10.66
CA ASN A 244 -17.90 -39.81 10.16
C ASN A 244 -18.60 -39.06 11.31
N GLY A 245 -18.65 -37.72 11.25
CA GLY A 245 -19.27 -36.90 12.30
C GLY A 245 -18.67 -37.12 13.69
N HIS A 246 -17.38 -37.46 13.76
CA HIS A 246 -16.63 -37.60 15.00
C HIS A 246 -15.97 -36.26 15.35
N SER A 247 -15.34 -36.17 16.52
CA SER A 247 -14.46 -35.07 16.86
C SER A 247 -13.01 -35.56 16.99
N MET A 248 -12.05 -34.69 16.70
CA MET A 248 -10.62 -34.93 16.94
C MET A 248 -10.01 -33.72 17.66
N ILE A 249 -9.20 -33.98 18.67
CA ILE A 249 -8.47 -32.97 19.45
C ILE A 249 -7.02 -33.40 19.63
N CYS A 250 -6.19 -32.45 20.05
CA CYS A 250 -4.83 -32.69 20.50
C CYS A 250 -4.66 -32.46 22.00
N TYR A 251 -3.80 -33.25 22.63
CA TYR A 251 -3.29 -32.96 23.97
C TYR A 251 -1.82 -33.35 24.07
N GLY A 252 -0.93 -32.37 24.30
CA GLY A 252 0.51 -32.58 24.36
C GLY A 252 1.05 -33.03 22.99
N ASN A 253 1.27 -34.33 22.83
CA ASN A 253 1.81 -34.91 21.60
C ASN A 253 0.94 -36.06 21.05
N ARG A 254 -0.36 -35.99 21.32
CA ARG A 254 -1.31 -37.08 21.04
C ARG A 254 -2.51 -36.58 20.26
N LEU A 255 -2.92 -37.36 19.25
CA LEU A 255 -4.22 -37.23 18.59
C LEU A 255 -5.24 -38.05 19.35
N ILE A 256 -6.43 -37.49 19.59
CA ILE A 256 -7.54 -38.18 20.26
C ILE A 256 -8.79 -38.02 19.39
N VAL A 257 -9.37 -39.15 18.97
CA VAL A 257 -10.58 -39.23 18.13
C VAL A 257 -11.73 -39.81 18.95
N MET A 258 -12.88 -39.12 18.96
CA MET A 258 -14.00 -39.44 19.84
C MET A 258 -15.32 -39.57 19.09
N GLY A 259 -16.06 -40.62 19.44
CA GLY A 259 -17.42 -40.86 18.96
C GLY A 259 -17.53 -40.97 17.44
N GLY A 260 -18.60 -40.42 16.87
CA GLY A 260 -18.94 -40.50 15.45
C GLY A 260 -19.75 -41.75 15.12
N TYR A 261 -19.98 -41.96 13.83
CA TYR A 261 -20.68 -43.14 13.31
C TYR A 261 -19.89 -43.84 12.21
N ASP A 262 -20.13 -45.14 12.05
CA ASP A 262 -19.48 -45.97 11.05
C ASP A 262 -20.26 -46.06 9.73
N ASN A 263 -19.78 -46.90 8.81
CA ASN A 263 -20.39 -47.15 7.50
C ASN A 263 -21.76 -47.88 7.53
N SER A 264 -22.32 -48.12 8.71
CA SER A 264 -23.68 -48.62 8.89
C SER A 264 -24.61 -47.57 9.49
N GLY A 265 -24.11 -46.36 9.74
CA GLY A 265 -24.82 -45.33 10.52
C GLY A 265 -24.82 -45.61 12.02
N THR A 266 -24.11 -46.65 12.49
CA THR A 266 -24.05 -46.99 13.92
C THR A 266 -23.16 -45.99 14.62
N LYS A 267 -23.73 -45.29 15.61
CA LYS A 267 -23.03 -44.35 16.48
C LYS A 267 -22.15 -45.12 17.47
N HIS A 268 -21.01 -44.54 17.83
CA HIS A 268 -20.03 -45.15 18.74
C HIS A 268 -19.67 -44.21 19.88
N ASN A 269 -19.29 -44.79 21.02
CA ASN A 269 -18.74 -44.09 22.18
C ASN A 269 -17.23 -44.27 22.33
N THR A 270 -16.57 -44.95 21.40
CA THR A 270 -15.15 -45.27 21.47
C THR A 270 -14.29 -44.02 21.43
N VAL A 271 -13.21 -44.02 22.22
CA VAL A 271 -12.16 -42.99 22.19
C VAL A 271 -10.87 -43.65 21.72
N TYR A 272 -10.35 -43.22 20.57
CA TYR A 272 -9.07 -43.68 20.02
C TYR A 272 -7.98 -42.63 20.23
N TYR A 273 -6.74 -43.09 20.40
CA TYR A 273 -5.60 -42.19 20.43
C TYR A 273 -4.34 -42.77 19.82
N ALA A 274 -3.46 -41.88 19.35
CA ALA A 274 -2.13 -42.21 18.88
C ALA A 274 -1.15 -41.09 19.28
N ASP A 275 0.00 -41.49 19.82
CA ASP A 275 1.13 -40.58 20.07
C ASP A 275 1.84 -40.24 18.76
N LEU A 276 2.24 -38.98 18.61
CA LEU A 276 2.93 -38.46 17.44
C LEU A 276 4.46 -38.57 17.55
N ASN A 277 5.11 -38.74 16.41
CA ASN A 277 6.55 -38.61 16.26
C ASN A 277 6.91 -37.22 15.71
N LEU A 278 8.17 -36.81 15.84
CA LEU A 278 8.65 -35.49 15.37
C LEU A 278 8.57 -35.32 13.84
N ASP A 279 8.60 -36.42 13.11
CA ASP A 279 8.48 -36.45 11.65
C ASP A 279 7.03 -36.38 11.15
N GLY A 280 6.07 -36.22 12.06
CA GLY A 280 4.65 -36.14 11.75
C GLY A 280 3.95 -37.50 11.66
N THR A 281 4.67 -38.62 11.77
CA THR A 281 4.02 -39.94 11.84
C THR A 281 3.37 -40.18 13.20
N CYS A 282 2.51 -41.19 13.31
CA CYS A 282 1.89 -41.58 14.58
C CYS A 282 2.15 -43.05 14.92
N SER A 283 2.10 -43.35 16.21
CA SER A 283 2.04 -44.73 16.73
C SER A 283 0.74 -45.44 16.32
N ALA A 284 0.67 -46.75 16.56
CA ALA A 284 -0.57 -47.49 16.33
C ALA A 284 -1.69 -47.00 17.25
N TRP A 285 -2.90 -46.88 16.69
CA TRP A 285 -4.08 -46.44 17.44
C TRP A 285 -4.42 -47.39 18.58
N SER A 286 -4.64 -46.81 19.76
CA SER A 286 -5.07 -47.48 20.99
C SER A 286 -6.42 -46.96 21.45
N THR A 287 -7.10 -47.70 22.33
CA THR A 287 -8.42 -47.33 22.87
C THR A 287 -8.28 -46.82 24.31
N ALA A 288 -8.85 -45.66 24.60
CA ALA A 288 -8.97 -45.08 25.94
C ALA A 288 -10.33 -45.42 26.57
N THR A 289 -10.61 -44.94 27.78
CA THR A 289 -11.95 -45.07 28.39
C THR A 289 -13.02 -44.48 27.47
N ALA A 290 -14.02 -45.29 27.11
CA ALA A 290 -15.12 -44.90 26.24
C ALA A 290 -15.99 -43.78 26.84
N LEU A 291 -16.63 -43.00 25.97
CA LEU A 291 -17.61 -41.99 26.34
C LEU A 291 -18.81 -42.63 27.06
N PRO A 292 -19.54 -41.87 27.90
CA PRO A 292 -20.70 -42.40 28.61
C PRO A 292 -21.88 -42.86 27.73
N ALA A 293 -21.93 -42.42 26.47
CA ALA A 293 -22.96 -42.78 25.50
C ALA A 293 -22.40 -42.76 24.07
N ASP A 294 -23.03 -43.54 23.18
CA ASP A 294 -22.76 -43.47 21.74
C ASP A 294 -23.23 -42.11 21.20
N VAL A 295 -22.35 -41.40 20.51
CA VAL A 295 -22.63 -40.02 20.09
C VAL A 295 -21.92 -39.66 18.78
N SER A 296 -22.63 -38.97 17.89
CA SER A 296 -22.09 -38.39 16.65
C SER A 296 -22.48 -36.92 16.51
N ASN A 297 -21.88 -36.22 15.56
CA ASN A 297 -22.18 -34.83 15.21
C ASN A 297 -22.09 -33.88 16.43
N HIS A 298 -21.21 -34.22 17.37
CA HIS A 298 -20.98 -33.49 18.60
C HIS A 298 -19.75 -32.59 18.44
N GLY A 299 -19.66 -31.55 19.25
CA GLY A 299 -18.43 -30.78 19.39
C GLY A 299 -17.57 -31.30 20.53
N SER A 300 -16.26 -31.06 20.48
CA SER A 300 -15.36 -31.34 21.59
C SER A 300 -14.32 -30.25 21.79
N THR A 301 -13.88 -30.07 23.03
CA THR A 301 -12.82 -29.11 23.37
C THR A 301 -11.82 -29.73 24.31
N CYS A 302 -10.57 -29.25 24.23
CA CYS A 302 -9.51 -29.61 25.17
C CYS A 302 -8.79 -28.35 25.65
N ARG A 303 -9.03 -27.93 26.89
CA ARG A 303 -8.40 -26.74 27.46
C ARG A 303 -8.46 -26.73 28.98
N ASN A 304 -7.47 -26.11 29.63
CA ASN A 304 -7.42 -25.98 31.10
C ASN A 304 -7.52 -27.35 31.79
N GLY A 305 -6.93 -28.39 31.20
CA GLY A 305 -6.99 -29.73 31.77
C GLY A 305 -8.33 -30.45 31.56
N PHE A 306 -9.25 -29.85 30.82
CA PHE A 306 -10.55 -30.45 30.51
C PHE A 306 -10.64 -30.93 29.09
N ILE A 307 -11.05 -32.20 28.93
CA ILE A 307 -11.63 -32.71 27.70
C ILE A 307 -13.14 -32.74 27.86
N SER A 308 -13.87 -32.23 26.86
CA SER A 308 -15.33 -32.19 26.87
C SER A 308 -15.95 -32.61 25.55
N VAL A 309 -17.14 -33.21 25.62
CA VAL A 309 -18.00 -33.62 24.52
C VAL A 309 -19.36 -32.96 24.72
N ILE A 310 -19.82 -32.18 23.74
CA ILE A 310 -20.96 -31.27 23.87
C ILE A 310 -21.99 -31.54 22.78
N GLY A 311 -23.23 -31.81 23.18
CA GLY A 311 -24.37 -31.99 22.28
C GLY A 311 -24.22 -33.22 21.37
N GLY A 312 -24.67 -33.07 20.12
CA GLY A 312 -24.64 -34.13 19.12
C GLY A 312 -25.93 -34.94 19.07
N GLU A 313 -25.83 -36.14 18.54
CA GLU A 313 -26.95 -37.08 18.40
C GLU A 313 -26.57 -38.41 19.04
N ASP A 314 -27.43 -38.90 19.95
CA ASP A 314 -27.29 -40.21 20.60
C ASP A 314 -28.47 -41.14 20.21
N ALA A 315 -28.58 -42.32 20.83
CA ALA A 315 -29.69 -43.25 20.56
C ALA A 315 -31.09 -42.68 20.88
N GLY A 316 -31.16 -41.64 21.72
CA GLY A 316 -32.38 -40.89 22.05
C GLY A 316 -32.68 -39.73 21.09
N GLY A 317 -31.84 -39.50 20.08
CA GLY A 317 -31.94 -38.41 19.12
C GLY A 317 -30.96 -37.27 19.44
N VAL A 318 -31.32 -36.05 18.99
CA VAL A 318 -30.52 -34.84 19.22
C VAL A 318 -30.41 -34.58 20.73
N SER A 319 -29.19 -34.33 21.23
CA SER A 319 -28.85 -34.32 22.65
C SER A 319 -28.45 -32.92 23.15
N ASP A 320 -28.74 -32.62 24.41
CA ASP A 320 -28.27 -31.44 25.15
C ASP A 320 -27.23 -31.78 26.23
N LYS A 321 -26.81 -33.05 26.28
CA LYS A 321 -25.87 -33.55 27.28
C LYS A 321 -24.47 -33.02 27.03
N VAL A 322 -23.74 -32.87 28.13
CA VAL A 322 -22.33 -32.50 28.13
C VAL A 322 -21.57 -33.49 29.00
N TYR A 323 -20.54 -34.09 28.45
CA TYR A 323 -19.63 -34.97 29.17
C TYR A 323 -18.26 -34.33 29.26
N TYR A 324 -17.58 -34.49 30.39
CA TYR A 324 -16.23 -33.98 30.55
C TYR A 324 -15.39 -34.88 31.45
N ALA A 325 -14.07 -34.79 31.31
CA ALA A 325 -13.10 -35.48 32.16
C ALA A 325 -11.83 -34.64 32.32
N ASN A 326 -11.05 -34.95 33.36
CA ASN A 326 -9.70 -34.41 33.51
C ASN A 326 -8.76 -35.11 32.51
N ILE A 327 -8.18 -34.35 31.58
CA ILE A 327 -7.32 -34.90 30.53
C ILE A 327 -5.97 -35.42 31.08
N ASP A 328 -5.57 -35.00 32.28
CA ASP A 328 -4.36 -35.52 32.91
C ASP A 328 -4.49 -37.00 33.34
N ASP A 329 -5.72 -37.53 33.44
CA ASP A 329 -5.97 -38.94 33.76
C ASP A 329 -5.91 -39.86 32.53
N PHE A 330 -5.59 -39.32 31.35
CA PHE A 330 -5.57 -40.06 30.09
C PHE A 330 -4.50 -41.17 30.08
N PRO A 331 -4.78 -42.38 29.55
CA PRO A 331 -5.98 -42.80 28.81
C PRO A 331 -7.14 -43.30 29.69
N SER A 332 -6.96 -43.34 31.01
CA SER A 332 -7.94 -43.88 31.96
C SER A 332 -8.89 -42.79 32.46
N LEU A 333 -9.53 -42.08 31.51
CA LEU A 333 -10.43 -40.97 31.82
C LEU A 333 -11.61 -41.40 32.70
N THR A 334 -11.97 -40.57 33.67
CA THR A 334 -13.21 -40.70 34.44
C THR A 334 -14.22 -39.68 33.92
N TRP A 335 -15.12 -40.11 33.04
CA TRP A 335 -16.13 -39.24 32.45
C TRP A 335 -17.23 -38.86 33.45
N VAL A 336 -17.53 -37.56 33.50
CA VAL A 336 -18.58 -36.96 34.31
C VAL A 336 -19.64 -36.40 33.37
N THR A 337 -20.91 -36.68 33.66
CA THR A 337 -22.04 -35.98 33.02
C THR A 337 -22.24 -34.66 33.72
N SER A 338 -22.19 -33.55 32.98
CA SER A 338 -22.51 -32.23 33.51
C SER A 338 -23.91 -32.22 34.11
N PRO A 339 -24.10 -31.74 35.37
CA PRO A 339 -25.43 -31.54 35.92
C PRO A 339 -26.18 -30.44 35.18
N ASP A 340 -25.45 -29.49 34.58
CA ASP A 340 -25.98 -28.39 33.81
C ASP A 340 -25.93 -28.75 32.32
N LEU A 341 -27.11 -28.98 31.74
CA LEU A 341 -27.29 -29.30 30.33
C LEU A 341 -27.13 -28.04 29.46
N LEU A 342 -26.92 -28.22 28.16
CA LEU A 342 -26.83 -27.14 27.17
C LEU A 342 -28.12 -26.29 27.09
N ASN A 343 -29.21 -26.75 27.73
CA ASN A 343 -30.58 -26.23 27.77
C ASN A 343 -31.33 -26.24 26.43
N VAL A 344 -30.64 -26.48 25.32
CA VAL A 344 -31.22 -26.71 24.00
C VAL A 344 -30.47 -27.89 23.38
N ALA A 345 -31.20 -28.95 23.03
CA ALA A 345 -30.62 -30.11 22.36
C ALA A 345 -30.29 -29.77 20.90
N ARG A 346 -29.05 -30.05 20.49
CA ARG A 346 -28.55 -29.73 19.15
C ARG A 346 -27.33 -30.53 18.72
N LYS A 347 -27.22 -30.78 17.41
CA LYS A 347 -26.09 -31.43 16.75
C LYS A 347 -25.49 -30.54 15.66
N ASP A 348 -24.33 -30.92 15.11
CA ASP A 348 -23.68 -30.24 13.99
C ASP A 348 -23.36 -28.75 14.29
N GLY A 349 -23.09 -28.45 15.57
CA GLY A 349 -22.61 -27.15 16.04
C GLY A 349 -21.11 -27.21 16.34
N ALA A 350 -20.49 -26.04 16.48
CA ALA A 350 -19.05 -25.93 16.70
C ALA A 350 -18.74 -25.73 18.19
N ALA A 351 -17.86 -26.58 18.75
CA ALA A 351 -17.33 -26.40 20.10
C ALA A 351 -15.95 -25.75 20.04
N TYR A 352 -15.71 -24.81 20.95
CA TYR A 352 -14.42 -24.13 21.10
C TYR A 352 -14.23 -23.72 22.56
N ALA A 353 -13.00 -23.42 22.97
CA ALA A 353 -12.68 -23.08 24.36
C ALA A 353 -11.64 -21.96 24.46
N SER A 354 -11.72 -21.17 25.52
CA SER A 354 -10.67 -20.22 25.93
C SER A 354 -10.38 -20.40 27.42
N ASP A 355 -9.37 -19.69 27.95
CA ASP A 355 -8.98 -19.92 29.34
C ASP A 355 -10.16 -19.65 30.29
N GLY A 356 -10.53 -20.67 31.06
CA GLY A 356 -11.62 -20.62 32.02
C GLY A 356 -13.04 -20.76 31.46
N GLN A 357 -13.23 -21.09 30.17
CA GLN A 357 -14.58 -21.29 29.61
C GLN A 357 -14.62 -22.20 28.37
N ILE A 358 -15.76 -22.85 28.17
CA ILE A 358 -16.08 -23.63 26.96
C ILE A 358 -17.32 -23.07 26.28
N MET A 359 -17.41 -23.22 24.95
CA MET A 359 -18.46 -22.64 24.13
C MET A 359 -19.00 -23.65 23.12
N TYR A 360 -20.25 -23.44 22.72
CA TYR A 360 -20.90 -24.19 21.64
C TYR A 360 -21.87 -23.31 20.85
N SER A 361 -21.67 -23.21 19.53
CA SER A 361 -22.40 -22.30 18.64
C SER A 361 -23.18 -23.03 17.54
N GLY A 362 -24.33 -22.45 17.17
CA GLY A 362 -25.17 -22.89 16.06
C GLY A 362 -25.65 -24.34 16.18
N GLY A 363 -25.69 -25.03 15.04
CA GLY A 363 -26.14 -26.41 14.90
C GLY A 363 -27.62 -26.52 14.48
N VAL A 364 -28.12 -27.75 14.49
CA VAL A 364 -29.53 -28.10 14.21
C VAL A 364 -30.22 -28.49 15.51
N ASN A 365 -31.40 -27.92 15.76
CA ASN A 365 -32.23 -28.26 16.91
C ASN A 365 -33.07 -29.54 16.67
N ILE A 366 -33.85 -29.96 17.69
CA ILE A 366 -34.73 -31.15 17.60
C ILE A 366 -35.76 -31.11 16.45
N SER A 367 -36.07 -29.94 15.91
CA SER A 367 -37.01 -29.77 14.79
C SER A 367 -36.35 -29.91 13.42
N GLY A 368 -35.03 -30.06 13.36
CA GLY A 368 -34.29 -30.11 12.09
C GLY A 368 -33.87 -28.74 11.55
N GLU A 369 -34.14 -27.65 12.27
CA GLU A 369 -33.86 -26.29 11.82
C GLU A 369 -32.48 -25.81 12.31
N PRO A 370 -31.64 -25.23 11.42
CA PRO A 370 -30.41 -24.54 11.82
C PRO A 370 -30.71 -23.34 12.73
N ILE A 371 -29.87 -23.10 13.73
CA ILE A 371 -30.07 -22.03 14.71
C ILE A 371 -28.88 -21.08 14.82
N VAL A 372 -29.12 -19.90 15.40
CA VAL A 372 -28.08 -18.89 15.66
C VAL A 372 -27.43 -19.03 17.04
N ASN A 373 -28.00 -19.86 17.93
CA ASN A 373 -27.70 -19.76 19.36
C ASN A 373 -26.23 -20.03 19.68
N THR A 374 -25.63 -19.17 20.49
CA THR A 374 -24.31 -19.43 21.08
C THR A 374 -24.42 -19.48 22.60
N ARG A 375 -23.77 -20.46 23.21
CA ARG A 375 -23.72 -20.60 24.66
C ARG A 375 -22.30 -20.82 25.13
N TYR A 376 -22.01 -20.31 26.33
CA TYR A 376 -20.76 -20.56 27.03
C TYR A 376 -21.04 -21.06 28.44
N ALA A 377 -20.08 -21.79 28.99
CA ALA A 377 -20.05 -22.19 30.40
C ALA A 377 -18.67 -21.86 30.97
N ALA A 378 -18.67 -21.13 32.09
CA ALA A 378 -17.44 -20.87 32.83
C ALA A 378 -16.95 -22.16 33.51
N LEU A 379 -15.64 -22.30 33.62
CA LEU A 379 -14.99 -23.38 34.34
C LEU A 379 -14.61 -22.91 35.74
N ASP A 380 -14.90 -23.73 36.75
CA ASP A 380 -14.31 -23.52 38.07
C ASP A 380 -12.83 -23.89 37.98
N MET A 381 -11.96 -22.97 38.36
CA MET A 381 -10.50 -23.10 38.22
C MET A 381 -9.84 -23.41 39.56
N THR A 382 -8.77 -24.19 39.52
CA THR A 382 -7.90 -24.48 40.67
C THR A 382 -6.57 -23.73 40.57
N TYR A 383 -5.77 -23.80 41.64
CA TYR A 383 -4.38 -23.34 41.60
C TYR A 383 -3.43 -24.38 40.99
N ASP A 384 -3.89 -25.61 40.76
CA ASP A 384 -3.09 -26.65 40.11
C ASP A 384 -3.00 -26.38 38.61
N LYS A 385 -1.82 -26.57 38.01
CA LYS A 385 -1.60 -26.44 36.57
C LYS A 385 -1.67 -27.77 35.85
N VAL A 386 -2.12 -27.77 34.60
CA VAL A 386 -2.11 -28.94 33.70
C VAL A 386 -0.72 -29.58 33.61
N LEU A 387 -0.61 -30.87 33.30
CA LEU A 387 0.70 -31.54 33.23
C LEU A 387 1.43 -31.30 31.91
N LEU A 388 0.71 -31.15 30.81
CA LEU A 388 1.27 -31.06 29.47
C LEU A 388 0.81 -29.78 28.77
N GLY A 389 1.68 -29.25 27.91
CA GLY A 389 1.38 -28.10 27.08
C GLY A 389 2.51 -27.85 26.08
N SER A 390 2.26 -26.96 25.11
CA SER A 390 3.29 -26.53 24.18
C SER A 390 3.13 -25.08 23.75
N TYR A 391 4.27 -24.46 23.46
CA TYR A 391 4.37 -23.11 22.92
C TYR A 391 5.23 -23.14 21.65
N LEU A 392 4.65 -22.77 20.52
CA LEU A 392 5.35 -22.62 19.25
C LEU A 392 5.55 -21.14 18.96
N SER A 393 6.79 -20.68 18.85
CA SER A 393 7.12 -19.28 18.59
C SER A 393 6.71 -18.87 17.17
N ILE A 394 6.64 -17.56 16.93
CA ILE A 394 6.87 -17.04 15.58
C ILE A 394 8.36 -17.15 15.23
N PRO A 395 8.73 -17.16 13.93
CA PRO A 395 10.11 -16.97 13.54
C PRO A 395 10.69 -15.68 14.11
N PHE A 396 11.99 -15.64 14.39
CA PHE A 396 12.70 -14.38 14.62
C PHE A 396 12.73 -13.60 13.30
N TYR A 397 11.65 -12.87 13.01
CA TYR A 397 11.39 -12.17 11.74
C TYR A 397 12.43 -11.10 11.37
N GLN A 398 13.31 -10.76 12.30
CA GLN A 398 14.28 -9.69 12.16
C GLN A 398 15.68 -10.20 11.83
N LEU A 399 15.84 -11.29 11.07
CA LEU A 399 17.16 -11.80 10.68
C LEU A 399 17.67 -11.34 9.30
N GLY A 400 16.83 -10.69 8.49
CA GLY A 400 17.28 -9.99 7.28
C GLY A 400 17.67 -11.00 6.22
N GLU A 401 18.87 -10.89 5.65
CA GLU A 401 19.48 -11.94 4.79
C GLU A 401 19.93 -13.16 5.62
N GLU A 402 20.46 -14.23 5.01
CA GLU A 402 21.01 -15.36 5.78
C GLU A 402 22.17 -14.93 6.70
N ARG A 403 22.23 -15.50 7.92
CA ARG A 403 23.20 -15.14 8.98
C ARG A 403 23.66 -16.33 9.80
N ASP A 404 24.84 -16.19 10.38
CA ASP A 404 25.37 -17.14 11.36
C ASP A 404 24.62 -17.03 12.70
N MET A 405 23.67 -17.95 12.90
CA MET A 405 22.97 -18.14 14.16
C MET A 405 23.87 -18.91 15.11
N VAL A 406 24.30 -18.25 16.20
CA VAL A 406 25.26 -18.83 17.14
C VAL A 406 24.56 -19.75 18.12
N SER A 407 23.59 -19.23 18.86
CA SER A 407 22.95 -19.97 19.94
C SER A 407 21.58 -19.41 20.36
N LEU A 408 20.75 -20.26 20.95
CA LEU A 408 19.59 -19.84 21.74
C LEU A 408 19.91 -19.93 23.23
N THR A 409 19.68 -18.85 23.97
CA THR A 409 19.75 -18.80 25.44
C THR A 409 18.35 -18.59 25.97
N TYR A 410 18.00 -19.16 27.12
CA TYR A 410 16.67 -18.96 27.72
C TYR A 410 16.72 -18.96 29.24
N ASP A 411 15.72 -18.36 29.89
CA ASP A 411 15.54 -18.40 31.34
C ASP A 411 14.23 -19.12 31.74
N LEU A 412 14.37 -20.13 32.61
CA LEU A 412 13.29 -20.97 33.14
C LEU A 412 13.38 -21.04 34.67
N PHE A 413 12.30 -20.67 35.37
CA PHE A 413 12.21 -20.80 36.83
C PHE A 413 11.84 -22.24 37.23
N SER A 414 12.57 -22.78 38.23
CA SER A 414 12.64 -24.18 38.71
C SER A 414 13.06 -25.23 37.67
N ASN A 415 14.27 -25.79 37.85
CA ASN A 415 14.88 -26.74 36.91
C ASN A 415 15.09 -28.13 37.56
N PRO A 416 14.04 -28.94 37.80
CA PRO A 416 14.23 -30.38 37.85
C PRO A 416 14.46 -30.90 36.42
N LEU A 417 15.50 -31.72 36.27
CA LEU A 417 15.82 -32.43 35.02
C LEU A 417 14.58 -33.17 34.48
N ASN A 418 14.32 -33.10 33.17
CA ASN A 418 13.26 -33.79 32.39
C ASN A 418 11.82 -33.23 32.35
N GLU A 419 11.55 -32.00 32.79
CA GLU A 419 10.16 -31.48 32.76
C GLU A 419 9.76 -30.70 31.50
N TYR A 420 10.70 -30.34 30.63
CA TYR A 420 10.45 -29.68 29.35
C TYR A 420 11.43 -30.14 28.28
N THR A 421 11.14 -29.84 27.02
CA THR A 421 12.04 -30.00 25.88
C THR A 421 11.90 -28.80 24.96
N ILE A 422 13.02 -28.23 24.54
CA ILE A 422 13.05 -27.17 23.53
C ILE A 422 13.49 -27.78 22.20
N TYR A 423 12.77 -27.43 21.15
CA TYR A 423 13.12 -27.74 19.79
C TYR A 423 13.34 -26.45 19.02
N TYR A 424 14.21 -26.47 18.01
CA TYR A 424 14.31 -25.40 17.04
C TYR A 424 14.28 -25.95 15.62
N ARG A 425 13.91 -25.10 14.68
CA ARG A 425 14.07 -25.35 13.25
C ARG A 425 14.49 -24.05 12.57
N VAL A 426 15.13 -24.20 11.43
CA VAL A 426 15.65 -23.08 10.64
C VAL A 426 15.15 -23.15 9.21
N ALA A 427 15.14 -22.01 8.51
CA ALA A 427 14.95 -21.94 7.07
C ALA A 427 15.96 -20.97 6.45
N GLY A 428 16.36 -21.26 5.20
CA GLY A 428 17.22 -20.38 4.43
C GLY A 428 16.42 -19.27 3.73
N SER A 429 17.05 -18.62 2.76
CA SER A 429 16.42 -17.58 1.94
C SER A 429 15.29 -18.07 1.03
N ASP A 430 15.17 -19.38 0.86
CA ASP A 430 14.08 -20.05 0.15
C ASP A 430 12.81 -20.21 0.99
N GLY A 431 12.87 -19.81 2.27
CA GLY A 431 11.77 -19.92 3.22
C GLY A 431 11.43 -21.36 3.62
N GLN A 432 12.17 -22.38 3.14
CA GLN A 432 11.86 -23.79 3.37
C GLN A 432 12.36 -24.26 4.74
N TRP A 433 11.44 -24.73 5.59
CA TRP A 433 11.75 -25.21 6.93
C TRP A 433 12.44 -26.57 6.92
N GLU A 434 13.60 -26.64 7.58
CA GLU A 434 14.24 -27.89 7.94
C GLU A 434 13.40 -28.71 8.95
N GLY A 435 13.92 -29.87 9.35
CA GLY A 435 13.32 -30.68 10.41
C GLY A 435 13.46 -30.02 11.79
N TRP A 436 12.58 -30.38 12.72
CA TRP A 436 12.75 -30.00 14.12
C TRP A 436 13.98 -30.68 14.73
N THR A 437 14.84 -29.91 15.36
CA THR A 437 16.01 -30.38 16.11
C THR A 437 15.72 -30.29 17.61
N ASP A 438 15.92 -31.39 18.34
CA ASP A 438 15.84 -31.42 19.80
C ASP A 438 17.10 -30.77 20.39
N SER A 439 16.92 -29.75 21.21
CA SER A 439 17.99 -29.01 21.87
C SER A 439 18.59 -29.75 23.07
N GLY A 440 17.99 -30.84 23.53
CA GLY A 440 18.37 -31.53 24.75
C GLY A 440 18.19 -30.67 26.00
N GLU A 441 19.13 -30.79 26.95
CA GLU A 441 19.15 -30.00 28.21
C GLU A 441 20.16 -28.84 28.17
N ASP A 442 20.73 -28.53 26.99
CA ASP A 442 21.78 -27.52 26.84
C ASP A 442 21.22 -26.09 26.92
N ASN A 443 21.85 -25.24 27.73
CA ASN A 443 21.57 -23.80 27.77
C ASN A 443 22.89 -23.04 27.99
N PRO A 444 23.41 -22.32 26.97
CA PRO A 444 22.78 -22.04 25.68
C PRO A 444 22.77 -23.25 24.72
N VAL A 445 21.74 -23.34 23.88
CA VAL A 445 21.63 -24.29 22.76
C VAL A 445 22.49 -23.79 21.62
N VAL A 446 23.49 -24.56 21.20
CA VAL A 446 24.32 -24.21 20.04
C VAL A 446 23.57 -24.53 18.74
N ILE A 447 23.40 -23.53 17.88
CA ILE A 447 22.80 -23.71 16.55
C ILE A 447 23.92 -23.88 15.52
N GLY A 448 24.77 -22.87 15.37
CA GLY A 448 25.93 -22.92 14.48
C GLY A 448 25.57 -23.07 12.99
N GLN A 449 24.47 -22.45 12.55
CA GLN A 449 23.96 -22.57 11.17
C GLN A 449 23.83 -21.19 10.51
N HIS A 450 24.09 -21.13 9.20
CA HIS A 450 23.93 -19.93 8.39
C HIS A 450 22.55 -19.93 7.72
N LYS A 451 21.60 -19.17 8.28
CA LYS A 451 20.16 -19.26 7.94
C LYS A 451 19.46 -17.91 8.10
N GLN A 452 18.29 -17.77 7.47
CA GLN A 452 17.49 -16.54 7.51
C GLN A 452 16.39 -16.59 8.58
N TYR A 453 15.82 -17.76 8.84
CA TYR A 453 14.70 -17.87 9.78
C TYR A 453 15.02 -18.90 10.86
N LEU A 454 14.59 -18.61 12.08
CA LEU A 454 14.59 -19.57 13.17
C LEU A 454 13.27 -19.51 13.93
N GLN A 455 12.71 -20.67 14.22
CA GLN A 455 11.54 -20.84 15.08
C GLN A 455 11.88 -21.84 16.19
N TYR A 456 11.31 -21.65 17.38
CA TYR A 456 11.46 -22.57 18.51
C TYR A 456 10.11 -23.09 18.99
N LEU A 457 10.12 -24.31 19.53
CA LEU A 457 8.98 -24.99 20.11
C LEU A 457 9.37 -25.47 21.52
N ILE A 458 8.58 -25.12 22.52
CA ILE A 458 8.76 -25.60 23.88
C ILE A 458 7.64 -26.59 24.17
N LYS A 459 8.00 -27.81 24.58
CA LYS A 459 7.08 -28.83 25.08
C LYS A 459 7.28 -28.98 26.57
N TYR A 460 6.19 -28.95 27.31
CA TYR A 460 6.15 -29.23 28.74
C TYR A 460 5.73 -30.69 28.93
N ASN A 461 6.58 -31.49 29.59
CA ASN A 461 6.45 -32.95 29.68
C ASN A 461 5.99 -33.46 31.06
N GLY A 462 6.05 -32.60 32.09
CA GLY A 462 5.45 -32.80 33.42
C GLY A 462 6.10 -33.86 34.33
N THR A 463 6.45 -33.48 35.57
CA THR A 463 6.60 -34.44 36.70
C THR A 463 5.82 -34.03 37.96
N GLY A 464 5.15 -32.87 37.94
CA GLY A 464 4.30 -32.39 39.03
C GLY A 464 4.73 -31.06 39.65
N ASP A 465 5.73 -30.34 39.12
CA ASP A 465 6.00 -28.94 39.54
C ASP A 465 5.13 -27.95 38.73
N PRO A 466 4.15 -27.28 39.36
CA PRO A 466 3.34 -26.27 38.70
C PRO A 466 4.09 -24.94 38.48
N ASN A 467 5.40 -24.83 38.70
CA ASN A 467 6.13 -23.54 38.63
C ASN A 467 7.09 -23.39 37.43
N ILE A 468 7.07 -24.30 36.45
CA ILE A 468 7.87 -24.13 35.23
C ILE A 468 7.33 -22.94 34.43
N VAL A 469 8.17 -21.92 34.25
CA VAL A 469 7.81 -20.67 33.58
C VAL A 469 8.97 -20.20 32.71
N LEU A 470 8.70 -19.93 31.43
CA LEU A 470 9.64 -19.26 30.53
C LEU A 470 9.53 -17.75 30.72
N HIS A 471 10.65 -17.11 31.03
CA HIS A 471 10.75 -15.66 31.19
C HIS A 471 11.26 -14.96 29.94
N ASP A 472 12.33 -15.49 29.35
CA ASP A 472 12.93 -14.97 28.15
C ASP A 472 13.57 -16.08 27.32
N ILE A 473 13.69 -15.81 26.03
CA ILE A 473 14.49 -16.59 25.10
C ILE A 473 15.14 -15.66 24.09
N SER A 474 16.44 -15.85 23.93
CA SER A 474 17.35 -14.99 23.19
C SER A 474 18.06 -15.75 22.09
N LEU A 475 17.98 -15.28 20.85
CA LEU A 475 18.81 -15.73 19.73
C LEU A 475 20.04 -14.82 19.61
N ASN A 476 21.23 -15.40 19.70
CA ASN A 476 22.49 -14.71 19.46
C ASN A 476 22.94 -14.90 18.01
N ILE A 477 23.22 -13.80 17.31
CA ILE A 477 23.89 -13.80 16.00
C ILE A 477 25.28 -13.18 16.12
N SER A 478 26.26 -13.74 15.40
CA SER A 478 27.64 -13.22 15.40
C SER A 478 27.89 -12.21 14.28
N GLY A 479 28.81 -11.28 14.51
CA GLY A 479 29.44 -10.46 13.46
C GLY A 479 28.83 -9.07 13.25
N TYR A 480 28.05 -8.56 14.20
CA TYR A 480 27.36 -7.26 14.06
C TYR A 480 27.42 -6.45 15.34
N THR A 481 27.65 -5.14 15.19
CA THR A 481 27.60 -4.20 16.31
C THR A 481 26.26 -3.47 16.34
N GLN A 482 25.53 -3.59 17.46
CA GLN A 482 24.25 -2.92 17.64
C GLN A 482 24.41 -1.41 17.85
N LEU A 483 23.59 -0.62 17.18
CA LEU A 483 23.46 0.83 17.37
C LEU A 483 22.02 1.19 17.75
N SER A 484 21.86 2.02 18.79
CA SER A 484 20.57 2.63 19.13
C SER A 484 20.76 3.80 20.11
N GLY A 485 19.81 4.74 20.12
CA GLY A 485 19.80 5.87 21.05
C GLY A 485 20.71 7.02 20.63
N THR A 486 21.10 7.86 21.59
CA THR A 486 21.97 9.02 21.37
C THR A 486 23.44 8.61 21.49
N LEU A 487 24.21 8.77 20.42
CA LEU A 487 25.57 8.21 20.29
C LEU A 487 26.70 9.23 20.43
N ASN A 488 26.48 10.32 21.18
CA ASN A 488 27.45 11.41 21.32
C ASN A 488 28.81 11.00 21.93
N GLY A 489 28.89 9.83 22.57
CA GLY A 489 30.14 9.29 23.11
C GLY A 489 30.99 8.48 22.11
N ILE A 490 30.49 8.26 20.90
CA ILE A 490 31.18 7.47 19.87
C ILE A 490 31.85 8.41 18.88
N ASP A 491 33.18 8.54 18.91
CA ASP A 491 33.89 9.41 17.98
C ASP A 491 34.01 8.81 16.56
N THR A 492 34.04 7.48 16.43
CA THR A 492 34.23 6.81 15.13
C THR A 492 33.50 5.48 15.05
N LEU A 493 32.73 5.29 13.98
CA LEU A 493 32.22 3.98 13.54
C LEU A 493 33.23 3.37 12.58
N LYS A 494 33.85 2.27 13.00
CA LYS A 494 34.98 1.65 12.29
C LYS A 494 34.53 0.53 11.35
N LEU A 495 35.27 0.35 10.26
CA LEU A 495 35.01 -0.73 9.30
C LEU A 495 35.13 -2.12 9.93
N ILE A 496 36.02 -2.31 10.90
CA ILE A 496 36.22 -3.60 11.57
C ILE A 496 35.01 -4.08 12.37
N ASP A 497 34.15 -3.14 12.79
CA ASP A 497 32.93 -3.39 13.55
C ASP A 497 31.68 -3.44 12.65
N SER A 498 31.88 -3.24 11.33
CA SER A 498 30.86 -3.26 10.29
C SER A 498 30.54 -4.70 9.86
N PRO A 499 29.26 -5.04 9.56
CA PRO A 499 28.12 -4.13 9.51
C PRO A 499 27.61 -3.74 10.89
N PHE A 500 27.19 -2.49 11.01
CA PHE A 500 26.44 -2.03 12.17
C PHE A 500 24.95 -2.29 11.95
N TRP A 501 24.23 -2.51 13.04
CA TRP A 501 22.80 -2.73 12.97
C TRP A 501 22.04 -1.76 13.88
N ALA A 502 21.28 -0.86 13.27
CA ALA A 502 20.41 0.08 13.94
C ALA A 502 19.09 -0.60 14.34
N THR A 503 19.01 -1.07 15.59
CA THR A 503 17.81 -1.71 16.15
C THR A 503 16.82 -0.71 16.75
N GLY A 504 17.21 0.57 16.81
CA GLY A 504 16.40 1.68 17.25
C GLY A 504 16.87 2.98 16.60
N ASN A 505 16.13 4.06 16.77
CA ASN A 505 16.53 5.38 16.25
C ASN A 505 17.91 5.77 16.79
N ILE A 506 18.77 6.23 15.89
CA ILE A 506 20.11 6.75 16.21
C ILE A 506 20.04 8.27 16.16
N SER A 507 20.65 8.93 17.14
CA SER A 507 20.79 10.39 17.13
C SER A 507 22.20 10.84 17.47
N PHE A 508 22.69 11.84 16.75
CA PHE A 508 23.90 12.60 17.10
C PHE A 508 23.49 14.04 17.41
N THR A 509 23.68 14.47 18.65
CA THR A 509 23.24 15.80 19.12
C THR A 509 24.37 16.68 19.63
N SER A 510 25.58 16.13 19.79
CA SER A 510 26.81 16.86 20.04
C SER A 510 28.04 16.02 19.71
N GLY A 511 29.14 16.67 19.36
CA GLY A 511 30.43 16.00 19.12
C GLY A 511 30.89 16.08 17.67
N THR A 512 31.95 15.32 17.37
CA THR A 512 32.44 15.08 16.01
C THR A 512 32.55 13.58 15.82
N HIS A 513 31.87 13.07 14.80
CA HIS A 513 31.71 11.66 14.56
C HIS A 513 32.18 11.33 13.15
N VAL A 514 33.00 10.30 13.02
CA VAL A 514 33.51 9.81 11.73
C VAL A 514 32.90 8.45 11.43
N ILE A 515 32.48 8.24 10.19
CA ILE A 515 32.11 6.93 9.67
C ILE A 515 33.17 6.57 8.63
N GLU A 516 33.93 5.50 8.89
CA GLU A 516 35.03 5.07 8.04
C GLU A 516 34.54 4.54 6.68
N ALA A 517 35.38 4.64 5.65
CA ALA A 517 35.13 4.08 4.32
C ALA A 517 34.72 2.60 4.38
N GLY A 518 33.75 2.22 3.56
CA GLY A 518 33.23 0.85 3.46
C GLY A 518 32.28 0.42 4.57
N VAL A 519 32.04 1.25 5.59
CA VAL A 519 31.09 0.92 6.66
C VAL A 519 29.68 0.75 6.08
N GLU A 520 29.04 -0.37 6.40
CA GLU A 520 27.61 -0.60 6.20
C GLU A 520 26.85 -0.45 7.54
N ILE A 521 25.72 0.26 7.49
CA ILE A 521 24.74 0.35 8.58
C ILE A 521 23.38 -0.12 8.05
N LEU A 522 22.85 -1.16 8.69
CA LEU A 522 21.56 -1.76 8.37
C LEU A 522 20.50 -1.21 9.33
N PHE A 523 19.36 -0.74 8.83
CA PHE A 523 18.28 -0.17 9.65
C PHE A 523 17.08 -1.10 9.76
N SER A 524 16.67 -1.42 11.00
CA SER A 524 15.42 -2.12 11.27
C SER A 524 14.20 -1.27 10.89
N ALA A 525 13.04 -1.92 10.75
CA ALA A 525 11.79 -1.22 10.44
C ALA A 525 11.50 -0.09 11.45
N ASN A 526 11.00 1.04 10.96
CA ASN A 526 10.69 2.26 11.73
C ASN A 526 11.87 2.92 12.46
N THR A 527 13.12 2.56 12.12
CA THR A 527 14.31 3.23 12.66
C THR A 527 14.85 4.28 11.69
N GLY A 528 15.69 5.19 12.17
CA GLY A 528 16.35 6.20 11.32
C GLY A 528 17.56 6.82 11.99
N LEU A 529 18.26 7.64 11.23
CA LEU A 529 19.43 8.40 11.68
C LEU A 529 19.08 9.88 11.74
N GLU A 530 19.10 10.47 12.93
CA GLU A 530 18.86 11.89 13.13
C GLU A 530 20.15 12.63 13.53
N ILE A 531 20.42 13.71 12.82
CA ILE A 531 21.52 14.62 13.07
C ILE A 531 20.91 15.91 13.62
N GLY A 532 21.37 16.30 14.81
CA GLY A 532 21.15 17.62 15.40
C GLY A 532 22.47 18.39 15.43
N GLN A 533 22.78 19.07 16.53
CA GLN A 533 23.98 19.90 16.65
C GLN A 533 25.30 19.10 16.78
N ALA A 534 25.64 18.27 15.80
CA ALA A 534 26.83 17.43 15.76
C ALA A 534 27.51 17.50 14.39
N ASN A 535 28.84 17.33 14.35
CA ASN A 535 29.55 17.14 13.09
C ASN A 535 29.54 15.64 12.75
N ILE A 536 28.94 15.25 11.63
CA ILE A 536 29.08 13.88 11.11
C ILE A 536 29.87 13.88 9.79
N LEU A 537 30.95 13.12 9.76
CA LEU A 537 31.88 13.01 8.65
C LEU A 537 31.79 11.60 8.08
N PHE A 538 31.04 11.43 6.99
CA PHE A 538 31.06 10.20 6.22
C PHE A 538 32.25 10.24 5.26
N ASP A 539 33.31 9.51 5.59
CA ASP A 539 34.60 9.52 4.88
C ASP A 539 34.72 8.30 3.94
N GLY A 540 33.76 8.16 3.03
CA GLY A 540 33.75 7.09 2.04
C GLY A 540 34.80 7.32 0.93
N SER A 541 35.07 6.26 0.16
CA SER A 541 35.93 6.33 -1.02
C SER A 541 35.27 5.76 -2.27
N VAL A 542 35.90 5.96 -3.43
CA VAL A 542 35.44 5.40 -4.72
C VAL A 542 35.42 3.87 -4.74
N THR A 543 36.30 3.22 -3.98
CA THR A 543 36.34 1.75 -3.86
C THR A 543 35.51 1.23 -2.70
N ASP A 544 35.38 2.03 -1.65
CA ASP A 544 34.80 1.64 -0.38
C ASP A 544 33.78 2.71 0.06
N SER A 545 32.65 2.75 -0.65
CA SER A 545 31.54 3.65 -0.30
C SER A 545 30.89 3.22 1.01
N ILE A 546 30.46 4.19 1.82
CA ILE A 546 29.66 3.93 3.02
C ILE A 546 28.24 3.61 2.58
N LYS A 547 27.58 2.62 3.18
CA LYS A 547 26.23 2.19 2.80
C LYS A 547 25.27 2.25 3.97
N LEU A 548 24.17 2.99 3.81
CA LEU A 548 23.04 3.03 4.73
C LEU A 548 21.82 2.43 4.02
N THR A 549 21.31 1.31 4.52
CA THR A 549 20.24 0.57 3.83
C THR A 549 19.30 -0.13 4.81
N SER A 550 18.18 -0.62 4.28
CA SER A 550 17.21 -1.39 5.05
C SER A 550 17.78 -2.76 5.41
N TYR A 551 17.43 -3.22 6.61
CA TYR A 551 17.93 -4.48 7.13
C TYR A 551 17.37 -5.71 6.39
N THR A 552 16.09 -5.66 5.96
CA THR A 552 15.44 -6.76 5.24
C THR A 552 15.68 -6.71 3.73
N GLY A 553 16.27 -5.62 3.22
CA GLY A 553 16.37 -5.36 1.79
C GLY A 553 15.08 -4.82 1.17
N ASP A 554 14.00 -4.63 1.94
CA ASP A 554 12.77 -4.01 1.46
C ASP A 554 12.90 -2.49 1.40
N THR A 555 12.26 -1.88 0.41
CA THR A 555 12.15 -0.42 0.27
C THR A 555 11.13 0.14 1.26
N GLY A 556 11.42 1.31 1.84
CA GLY A 556 10.45 2.07 2.62
C GLY A 556 10.26 1.60 4.07
N ILE A 557 11.02 0.62 4.55
CA ILE A 557 10.83 0.12 5.93
C ILE A 557 11.50 0.99 7.00
N TRP A 558 12.49 1.83 6.65
CA TRP A 558 13.21 2.69 7.57
C TRP A 558 13.10 4.17 7.19
N ASN A 559 13.25 5.07 8.17
CA ASN A 559 12.85 6.48 8.10
C ASN A 559 13.84 7.38 7.32
N GLY A 560 14.99 6.85 6.90
CA GLY A 560 16.04 7.63 6.24
C GLY A 560 16.94 8.42 7.19
N VAL A 561 17.79 9.25 6.58
CA VAL A 561 18.68 10.18 7.28
C VAL A 561 18.03 11.55 7.38
N TYR A 562 17.99 12.12 8.58
CA TYR A 562 17.33 13.37 8.86
C TYR A 562 18.27 14.40 9.48
N PHE A 563 18.46 15.52 8.80
CA PHE A 563 19.13 16.71 9.32
C PHE A 563 18.05 17.68 9.81
N ASN A 564 17.97 17.84 11.13
CA ASN A 564 16.99 18.71 11.76
C ASN A 564 17.45 20.18 11.81
N ALA A 565 16.59 21.07 12.33
CA ALA A 565 16.81 22.51 12.40
C ALA A 565 18.01 22.98 13.25
N TYR A 566 18.66 22.08 13.98
CA TYR A 566 19.87 22.37 14.76
C TYR A 566 21.14 21.87 14.10
N SER A 567 21.03 21.25 12.93
CA SER A 567 22.16 20.57 12.29
C SER A 567 23.22 21.51 11.77
N ASP A 568 22.93 22.79 11.58
CA ASP A 568 23.90 23.81 11.15
C ASP A 568 24.22 24.85 12.23
N ASN A 569 23.91 24.55 13.49
CA ASN A 569 24.16 25.44 14.62
C ASN A 569 25.64 25.38 15.07
N GLY A 570 26.52 25.97 14.28
CA GLY A 570 27.97 26.06 14.58
C GLY A 570 28.74 24.76 14.38
N VAL A 571 28.18 23.83 13.61
CA VAL A 571 28.76 22.55 13.20
C VAL A 571 28.75 22.45 11.67
N THR A 572 29.37 21.42 11.09
CA THR A 572 29.34 21.12 9.64
C THR A 572 29.52 19.63 9.38
N SER A 573 28.53 19.02 8.73
CA SER A 573 28.51 17.62 8.33
C SER A 573 28.79 17.42 6.84
N THR A 574 29.42 16.29 6.49
CA THR A 574 29.78 15.96 5.11
C THR A 574 29.43 14.52 4.75
N LEU A 575 28.90 14.32 3.54
CA LEU A 575 28.64 13.02 2.93
C LEU A 575 29.54 12.85 1.72
N ASN A 576 30.62 12.07 1.83
CA ASN A 576 31.50 11.74 0.71
C ASN A 576 31.40 10.25 0.38
N TYR A 577 31.09 9.90 -0.87
CA TYR A 577 30.95 8.51 -1.32
C TYR A 577 30.01 7.67 -0.43
N VAL A 578 28.79 8.16 -0.22
CA VAL A 578 27.76 7.49 0.57
C VAL A 578 26.65 6.98 -0.34
N ILE A 579 26.21 5.75 -0.12
CA ILE A 579 25.00 5.18 -0.70
C ILE A 579 23.93 5.16 0.39
N ILE A 580 22.86 5.92 0.20
CA ILE A 580 21.65 5.85 1.03
C ILE A 580 20.54 5.27 0.16
N GLU A 581 20.00 4.14 0.57
CA GLU A 581 19.00 3.45 -0.23
C GLU A 581 17.86 2.83 0.60
N LYS A 582 16.73 2.60 -0.07
CA LYS A 582 15.60 1.82 0.48
C LYS A 582 14.97 2.41 1.74
N ALA A 583 15.20 3.70 2.01
CA ALA A 583 14.51 4.42 3.06
C ALA A 583 13.16 4.94 2.57
N GLY A 584 12.46 5.74 3.38
CA GLY A 584 11.20 6.36 2.97
C GLY A 584 10.05 6.25 3.94
N ASN A 585 10.23 5.60 5.09
CA ASN A 585 9.10 5.36 5.98
C ASN A 585 8.58 6.65 6.66
N GLY A 586 7.25 6.76 6.77
CA GLY A 586 6.56 7.83 7.48
C GLY A 586 6.69 9.22 6.81
N ASP A 587 6.45 10.28 7.59
CA ASP A 587 6.29 11.65 7.07
C ASP A 587 7.56 12.24 6.41
N ARG A 588 8.73 11.65 6.65
CA ARG A 588 9.99 12.06 6.04
C ARG A 588 10.00 11.72 4.55
N ASN A 589 9.52 10.52 4.20
CA ASN A 589 9.32 10.04 2.82
C ASN A 589 10.54 10.26 1.91
N ALA A 590 11.77 10.00 2.39
CA ALA A 590 13.00 10.18 1.63
C ALA A 590 14.19 9.37 2.15
N ASN A 591 15.19 9.13 1.29
CA ASN A 591 16.51 8.64 1.71
C ASN A 591 17.22 9.66 2.61
N LEU A 592 17.20 10.94 2.22
CA LEU A 592 17.71 12.06 3.04
C LEU A 592 16.69 13.18 3.09
N TYR A 593 16.39 13.66 4.30
CA TYR A 593 15.56 14.84 4.52
C TYR A 593 16.34 15.90 5.31
N SER A 594 16.43 17.11 4.76
CA SER A 594 16.97 18.29 5.46
C SER A 594 15.88 19.32 5.68
N TYR A 595 15.69 19.74 6.93
CA TYR A 595 14.65 20.64 7.37
C TYR A 595 15.22 21.82 8.16
N ASN A 596 15.01 23.05 7.68
CA ASN A 596 15.56 24.27 8.27
C ASN A 596 17.08 24.18 8.51
N SER A 597 17.82 23.57 7.58
CA SER A 597 19.25 23.38 7.71
C SER A 597 19.94 23.44 6.34
N ASN A 598 21.11 24.06 6.28
CA ASN A 598 21.96 24.05 5.08
C ASN A 598 22.95 22.88 5.06
N GLU A 599 22.72 21.89 5.92
CA GLU A 599 23.51 20.67 6.00
C GLU A 599 22.76 19.44 5.49
N PRO A 600 23.50 18.44 4.97
CA PRO A 600 24.96 18.37 4.88
C PRO A 600 25.53 18.89 3.55
N GLN A 601 26.87 18.97 3.46
CA GLN A 601 27.57 19.07 2.17
C GLN A 601 27.70 17.66 1.57
N ILE A 602 27.27 17.46 0.33
CA ILE A 602 27.13 16.11 -0.28
C ILE A 602 28.00 16.02 -1.54
N ASN A 603 28.88 15.02 -1.60
CA ASN A 603 29.76 14.77 -2.72
C ASN A 603 29.81 13.28 -3.09
N HIS A 604 29.84 12.96 -4.39
CA HIS A 604 30.05 11.60 -4.90
C HIS A 604 29.09 10.53 -4.34
N SER A 605 27.88 10.93 -3.93
CA SER A 605 26.95 10.07 -3.19
C SER A 605 25.75 9.65 -4.03
N VAL A 606 25.11 8.54 -3.65
CA VAL A 606 23.98 7.92 -4.37
C VAL A 606 22.78 7.82 -3.44
N PHE A 607 21.61 8.27 -3.92
CA PHE A 607 20.33 8.20 -3.23
C PHE A 607 19.35 7.42 -4.11
N ARG A 608 19.03 6.18 -3.75
CA ARG A 608 18.23 5.32 -4.63
C ARG A 608 17.18 4.47 -3.95
N GLN A 609 16.18 4.02 -4.71
CA GLN A 609 15.18 3.08 -4.23
C GLN A 609 14.44 3.55 -2.97
N ALA A 610 14.29 4.86 -2.76
CA ALA A 610 13.43 5.37 -1.70
C ALA A 610 11.97 5.05 -2.01
N ASP A 611 11.21 4.73 -0.98
CA ASP A 611 9.77 4.99 -0.99
C ASP A 611 9.60 6.50 -0.76
N GLY A 612 9.30 7.26 -1.81
CA GLY A 612 9.35 8.72 -1.81
C GLY A 612 10.55 9.28 -2.56
N TYR A 613 11.28 10.21 -1.93
CA TYR A 613 12.30 11.03 -2.59
C TYR A 613 13.74 10.56 -2.36
N GLY A 614 14.61 10.78 -3.35
CA GLY A 614 16.06 10.64 -3.14
C GLY A 614 16.57 11.63 -2.08
N ILE A 615 16.35 12.92 -2.32
CA ILE A 615 16.59 13.97 -1.32
C ILE A 615 15.35 14.87 -1.20
N LYS A 616 14.94 15.15 0.05
CA LYS A 616 13.90 16.12 0.37
C LYS A 616 14.52 17.33 1.09
N MET A 617 14.16 18.53 0.64
CA MET A 617 14.65 19.78 1.22
C MET A 617 13.46 20.69 1.52
N LYS A 618 13.40 21.20 2.77
CA LYS A 618 12.41 22.20 3.18
C LYS A 618 13.09 23.30 3.98
N ASN A 619 13.06 24.52 3.45
CA ASN A 619 13.84 25.67 3.95
C ASN A 619 15.33 25.31 4.16
N ALA A 620 15.96 24.70 3.15
CA ALA A 620 17.29 24.11 3.20
C ALA A 620 18.11 24.40 1.93
N GLY A 621 19.32 24.95 2.07
CA GLY A 621 20.21 25.29 0.95
C GLY A 621 21.40 24.35 0.83
N LEU A 622 21.17 23.11 0.38
CA LEU A 622 22.25 22.10 0.31
C LEU A 622 23.20 22.33 -0.89
N SER A 623 24.44 21.90 -0.71
CA SER A 623 25.45 21.80 -1.77
C SER A 623 25.64 20.33 -2.14
N VAL A 624 25.29 19.98 -3.38
CA VAL A 624 25.26 18.59 -3.86
C VAL A 624 26.10 18.48 -5.13
N SER A 625 27.21 17.74 -5.07
CA SER A 625 28.13 17.61 -6.20
C SER A 625 28.43 16.16 -6.57
N ASN A 626 28.49 15.88 -7.88
CA ASN A 626 28.84 14.56 -8.43
C ASN A 626 27.96 13.42 -7.89
N CYS A 627 26.68 13.69 -7.61
CA CYS A 627 25.78 12.73 -6.98
C CYS A 627 24.83 12.09 -7.99
N LYS A 628 24.17 11.01 -7.58
CA LYS A 628 23.12 10.35 -8.36
C LYS A 628 21.88 10.14 -7.51
N MET A 629 20.71 10.53 -8.00
CA MET A 629 19.40 10.18 -7.42
C MET A 629 18.64 9.30 -8.41
N SER A 630 18.39 8.03 -8.07
CA SER A 630 17.76 7.12 -9.02
C SER A 630 16.78 6.11 -8.46
N ASP A 631 15.87 5.63 -9.31
CA ASP A 631 14.98 4.51 -9.01
C ASP A 631 14.12 4.72 -7.75
N ASN A 632 13.75 5.98 -7.44
CA ASN A 632 12.88 6.31 -6.30
C ASN A 632 11.40 6.32 -6.73
N THR A 633 10.48 5.93 -5.84
CA THR A 633 9.03 5.80 -6.16
C THR A 633 8.34 7.15 -6.37
N GLU A 634 8.95 8.26 -5.95
CA GLU A 634 8.54 9.60 -6.36
C GLU A 634 9.61 10.29 -7.20
N SER A 635 10.34 11.25 -6.64
CA SER A 635 11.24 12.11 -7.40
C SER A 635 12.68 12.01 -6.91
N GLY A 636 13.64 12.26 -7.80
CA GLY A 636 15.05 12.31 -7.43
C GLY A 636 15.31 13.35 -6.32
N CYS A 637 14.68 14.53 -6.45
CA CYS A 637 14.72 15.56 -5.43
C CYS A 637 13.36 16.26 -5.25
N TYR A 638 12.99 16.55 -4.01
CA TYR A 638 11.90 17.45 -3.62
C TYR A 638 12.47 18.72 -3.01
N ILE A 639 12.02 19.88 -3.48
CA ILE A 639 12.51 21.20 -3.07
C ILE A 639 11.32 22.08 -2.71
N GLU A 640 11.31 22.59 -1.47
CA GLU A 640 10.32 23.54 -0.95
C GLU A 640 11.03 24.64 -0.14
N ASP A 641 10.78 25.90 -0.49
CA ASP A 641 11.36 27.11 0.11
C ASP A 641 12.91 27.03 0.23
N SER A 642 13.56 26.40 -0.74
CA SER A 642 14.94 25.92 -0.69
C SER A 642 15.72 26.30 -1.95
N SER A 643 16.92 26.86 -1.79
CA SER A 643 17.77 27.26 -2.93
C SER A 643 19.10 26.49 -2.96
N PRO A 644 19.06 25.16 -3.22
CA PRO A 644 20.26 24.33 -3.27
C PRO A 644 21.14 24.63 -4.50
N SER A 645 22.36 24.09 -4.47
CA SER A 645 23.25 24.05 -5.63
C SER A 645 23.59 22.61 -6.02
N PHE A 646 23.41 22.29 -7.30
CA PHE A 646 23.74 21.00 -7.88
C PHE A 646 24.86 21.15 -8.91
N SER A 647 25.87 20.28 -8.85
CA SER A 647 27.00 20.29 -9.80
C SER A 647 27.38 18.87 -10.20
N GLY A 648 27.24 18.51 -11.48
CA GLY A 648 27.53 17.14 -11.94
C GLY A 648 26.59 16.09 -11.34
N THR A 649 25.35 16.47 -11.02
CA THR A 649 24.38 15.59 -10.35
C THR A 649 23.36 15.04 -11.36
N ASP A 650 23.10 13.74 -11.28
CA ASP A 650 22.22 13.01 -12.19
C ASP A 650 20.92 12.59 -11.47
N PHE A 651 19.77 12.83 -12.12
CA PHE A 651 18.43 12.44 -11.65
C PHE A 651 17.83 11.43 -12.64
N LEU A 652 17.90 10.14 -12.29
CA LEU A 652 17.77 9.04 -13.24
C LEU A 652 16.63 8.08 -12.89
N SER A 653 15.73 7.78 -13.82
CA SER A 653 14.76 6.68 -13.68
C SER A 653 13.92 6.71 -12.40
N ASN A 654 13.51 7.89 -11.94
CA ASN A 654 12.54 8.03 -10.85
C ASN A 654 11.13 7.95 -11.42
N ASP A 655 10.20 7.34 -10.66
CA ASP A 655 8.85 7.04 -11.15
C ASP A 655 8.04 8.32 -11.48
N TYR A 656 8.33 9.43 -10.80
CA TYR A 656 7.64 10.71 -10.98
C TYR A 656 8.50 11.77 -11.66
N ALA A 657 9.38 12.48 -10.94
CA ALA A 657 10.17 13.56 -11.53
C ALA A 657 11.67 13.43 -11.25
N GLY A 658 12.51 13.97 -12.12
CA GLY A 658 13.90 14.23 -11.74
C GLY A 658 13.95 15.20 -10.56
N ILE A 659 13.25 16.33 -10.71
CA ILE A 659 13.17 17.40 -9.72
C ILE A 659 11.70 17.83 -9.54
N TYR A 660 11.23 17.81 -8.31
CA TYR A 660 9.92 18.30 -7.88
C TYR A 660 10.10 19.62 -7.11
N LEU A 661 9.51 20.71 -7.62
CA LEU A 661 9.63 22.06 -7.05
C LEU A 661 8.27 22.53 -6.52
N PHE A 662 8.18 22.72 -5.20
CA PHE A 662 6.95 23.07 -4.49
C PHE A 662 7.07 24.41 -3.77
N ASP A 663 7.06 25.57 -4.44
CA ASP A 663 6.95 26.87 -3.74
C ASP A 663 6.92 28.09 -4.69
N LEU A 664 6.96 29.27 -4.06
CA LEU A 664 6.95 30.61 -4.64
C LEU A 664 8.33 31.30 -4.68
N ILE A 665 9.39 30.73 -4.09
CA ILE A 665 10.63 31.47 -3.77
C ILE A 665 11.95 30.73 -4.06
N SER A 666 11.94 29.42 -4.30
CA SER A 666 13.13 28.61 -4.53
C SER A 666 13.84 29.00 -5.82
N ASN A 667 15.16 29.14 -5.74
CA ASN A 667 16.02 29.43 -6.88
C ASN A 667 17.25 28.51 -6.90
N PRO A 668 17.05 27.21 -7.21
CA PRO A 668 18.14 26.24 -7.29
C PRO A 668 19.11 26.56 -8.43
N ASN A 669 20.40 26.33 -8.19
CA ASN A 669 21.45 26.50 -9.20
C ASN A 669 21.93 25.15 -9.72
N TYR A 670 22.12 25.04 -11.03
CA TYR A 670 22.55 23.79 -11.67
C TYR A 670 23.79 24.01 -12.54
N TYR A 671 24.73 23.07 -12.46
CA TYR A 671 25.95 23.07 -13.25
C TYR A 671 26.20 21.66 -13.78
N ASN A 672 26.02 21.45 -15.09
CA ASN A 672 26.27 20.17 -15.74
C ASN A 672 25.47 19.00 -15.13
N CYS A 673 24.18 19.21 -14.89
CA CYS A 673 23.26 18.20 -14.36
C CYS A 673 22.53 17.46 -15.49
N VAL A 674 22.17 16.20 -15.24
CA VAL A 674 21.40 15.37 -16.18
C VAL A 674 20.08 14.92 -15.54
N ILE A 675 18.99 14.98 -16.30
CA ILE A 675 17.70 14.40 -15.93
C ILE A 675 17.26 13.42 -17.02
N GLU A 676 17.22 12.13 -16.71
CA GLU A 676 16.95 11.09 -17.71
C GLU A 676 16.02 9.98 -17.19
N GLY A 677 15.11 9.52 -18.05
CA GLY A 677 14.32 8.30 -17.81
C GLY A 677 13.23 8.43 -16.74
N ASN A 678 12.89 9.65 -16.31
CA ASN A 678 11.81 9.92 -15.36
C ASN A 678 10.47 10.16 -16.11
N TYR A 679 9.35 10.23 -15.40
CA TYR A 679 8.09 10.67 -16.02
C TYR A 679 8.17 12.16 -16.39
N PHE A 680 8.52 13.04 -15.44
CA PHE A 680 8.78 14.45 -15.67
C PHE A 680 10.26 14.80 -15.50
N GLY A 681 10.78 15.70 -16.32
CA GLY A 681 12.10 16.29 -16.10
C GLY A 681 12.12 17.12 -14.82
N ILE A 682 11.49 18.31 -14.90
CA ILE A 682 11.23 19.18 -13.76
C ILE A 682 9.73 19.36 -13.64
N PHE A 683 9.17 19.19 -12.45
CA PHE A 683 7.73 19.29 -12.22
C PHE A 683 7.38 20.40 -11.23
N TYR A 684 6.40 21.23 -11.63
CA TYR A 684 5.75 22.23 -10.80
C TYR A 684 4.26 21.84 -10.60
N PRO A 685 3.80 21.68 -9.35
CA PRO A 685 2.42 21.25 -9.06
C PRO A 685 1.39 22.38 -9.13
N SER A 686 1.80 23.61 -9.46
CA SER A 686 0.89 24.74 -9.61
C SER A 686 1.42 25.75 -10.64
N PRO A 687 0.57 26.31 -11.51
CA PRO A 687 0.95 27.37 -12.43
C PRO A 687 1.08 28.74 -11.73
N ASN A 688 0.63 28.86 -10.48
CA ASN A 688 0.72 30.09 -9.67
C ASN A 688 2.05 30.21 -8.90
N PHE A 689 3.03 29.37 -9.25
CA PHE A 689 4.36 29.37 -8.66
C PHE A 689 5.34 30.19 -9.49
N SER A 690 6.43 30.62 -8.85
CA SER A 690 7.48 31.39 -9.49
C SER A 690 8.41 30.48 -10.30
N PHE A 691 8.57 30.77 -11.59
CA PHE A 691 9.47 30.02 -12.47
C PHE A 691 10.81 30.78 -12.62
N PRO A 692 11.94 30.23 -12.15
CA PRO A 692 13.25 30.82 -12.40
C PRO A 692 13.73 30.52 -13.83
N VAL A 693 14.78 31.23 -14.25
CA VAL A 693 15.52 30.86 -15.47
C VAL A 693 16.41 29.66 -15.14
N ILE A 694 16.12 28.53 -15.77
CA ILE A 694 16.80 27.26 -15.56
C ILE A 694 17.88 27.08 -16.63
N THR A 695 19.12 26.96 -16.18
CA THR A 695 20.29 26.69 -17.03
C THR A 695 21.15 25.60 -16.39
N GLY A 696 22.04 24.99 -17.17
CA GLY A 696 22.98 23.98 -16.65
C GLY A 696 22.39 22.57 -16.48
N ILE A 697 21.17 22.31 -16.98
CA ILE A 697 20.53 20.99 -17.02
C ILE A 697 20.45 20.50 -18.47
N THR A 698 20.75 19.22 -18.67
CA THR A 698 20.40 18.47 -19.88
C THR A 698 19.30 17.47 -19.52
N SER A 699 18.12 17.59 -20.13
CA SER A 699 16.97 16.73 -19.84
C SER A 699 16.49 16.02 -21.11
N TYR A 700 16.47 14.68 -21.09
CA TYR A 700 16.14 13.85 -22.26
C TYR A 700 15.64 12.46 -21.84
N ASN A 701 14.99 11.74 -22.76
CA ASN A 701 14.40 10.40 -22.52
C ASN A 701 13.42 10.31 -21.33
N ASN A 702 12.93 11.45 -20.82
CA ASN A 702 11.80 11.47 -19.89
C ASN A 702 10.48 11.47 -20.69
N THR A 703 9.38 10.98 -20.12
CA THR A 703 8.05 11.08 -20.76
C THR A 703 7.75 12.53 -21.16
N ILE A 704 8.08 13.47 -20.26
CA ILE A 704 8.15 14.90 -20.54
C ILE A 704 9.51 15.43 -20.09
N SER A 705 10.40 15.68 -21.05
CA SER A 705 11.77 16.16 -20.76
C SER A 705 11.87 17.67 -20.47
N GLY A 706 10.76 18.40 -20.53
CA GLY A 706 10.72 19.83 -20.24
C GLY A 706 10.45 20.19 -18.79
N ILE A 707 9.97 21.42 -18.59
CA ILE A 707 9.36 21.90 -17.36
C ILE A 707 7.87 21.53 -17.44
N ALA A 708 7.46 20.51 -16.70
CA ALA A 708 6.07 20.11 -16.57
C ALA A 708 5.35 20.99 -15.54
N VAL A 709 4.19 21.51 -15.91
CA VAL A 709 3.35 22.39 -15.06
C VAL A 709 1.97 21.76 -14.93
N ALA A 710 1.56 21.46 -13.70
CA ALA A 710 0.22 20.97 -13.42
C ALA A 710 -0.84 22.05 -13.67
N GLY A 711 -2.09 21.62 -13.82
CA GLY A 711 -3.24 22.53 -13.88
C GLY A 711 -3.48 23.26 -12.56
N GLY A 712 -4.22 24.36 -12.61
CA GLY A 712 -4.57 25.17 -11.46
C GLY A 712 -4.93 26.62 -11.81
N GLU A 713 -5.14 27.42 -10.77
CA GLU A 713 -5.54 28.82 -10.92
C GLU A 713 -4.38 29.78 -10.70
N ILE A 714 -4.12 30.65 -11.66
CA ILE A 714 -3.22 31.79 -11.53
C ILE A 714 -4.04 32.94 -10.91
N THR A 715 -3.68 33.30 -9.68
CA THR A 715 -4.41 34.29 -8.85
C THR A 715 -3.54 35.50 -8.48
N SER A 716 -2.31 35.54 -9.00
CA SER A 716 -1.36 36.63 -8.83
C SER A 716 -0.53 36.76 -10.10
N ASP A 717 0.16 37.87 -10.28
CA ASP A 717 1.00 38.08 -11.45
C ASP A 717 2.11 37.03 -11.50
N GLN A 718 2.17 36.31 -12.62
CA GLN A 718 3.17 35.31 -12.91
C GLN A 718 3.87 35.64 -14.21
N THR A 719 5.16 35.33 -14.26
CA THR A 719 5.97 35.42 -15.48
C THR A 719 6.60 34.08 -15.75
N TRP A 720 6.40 33.56 -16.96
CA TRP A 720 7.10 32.38 -17.46
C TRP A 720 8.31 32.87 -18.27
N PRO A 721 9.51 32.89 -17.69
CA PRO A 721 10.69 33.38 -18.39
C PRO A 721 11.06 32.45 -19.54
N PHE A 722 11.89 32.94 -20.45
CA PHE A 722 12.45 32.09 -21.49
C PHE A 722 13.33 31.01 -20.88
N ASN A 723 12.99 29.75 -21.16
CA ASN A 723 13.76 28.60 -20.77
C ASN A 723 14.14 27.78 -22.00
N THR A 724 15.37 27.28 -22.02
CA THR A 724 15.82 26.35 -23.08
C THR A 724 15.12 25.00 -22.96
N LEU A 725 14.75 24.62 -21.74
CA LEU A 725 13.77 23.58 -21.46
C LEU A 725 12.37 24.12 -21.77
N LYS A 726 11.65 23.40 -22.63
CA LYS A 726 10.29 23.75 -23.04
C LYS A 726 9.30 23.54 -21.90
N TYR A 727 8.24 24.34 -21.84
CA TYR A 727 7.14 24.11 -20.89
C TYR A 727 6.15 23.10 -21.46
N ALA A 728 5.65 22.22 -20.60
CA ALA A 728 4.60 21.27 -20.90
C ALA A 728 3.52 21.35 -19.83
N VAL A 729 2.33 21.81 -20.22
CA VAL A 729 1.17 21.96 -19.34
C VAL A 729 0.37 20.67 -19.38
N VAL A 730 0.18 20.05 -18.22
CA VAL A 730 -0.43 18.71 -18.08
C VAL A 730 -1.79 18.74 -17.38
N GLY A 731 -2.36 19.93 -17.19
CA GLY A 731 -3.71 20.12 -16.68
C GLY A 731 -4.18 21.56 -16.93
N ASP A 732 -5.49 21.79 -16.85
CA ASP A 732 -6.09 23.09 -17.21
C ASP A 732 -5.53 24.24 -16.39
N ILE A 733 -5.18 25.33 -17.07
CA ILE A 733 -4.79 26.58 -16.43
C ILE A 733 -5.95 27.55 -16.50
N THR A 734 -6.30 28.15 -15.37
CA THR A 734 -7.26 29.26 -15.33
C THR A 734 -6.60 30.51 -14.78
N ILE A 735 -6.55 31.58 -15.56
CA ILE A 735 -6.07 32.90 -15.12
C ILE A 735 -7.29 33.68 -14.65
N ALA A 736 -7.52 33.73 -13.34
CA ALA A 736 -8.73 34.34 -12.80
C ALA A 736 -8.63 34.70 -11.32
N LYS A 737 -9.08 35.91 -10.95
CA LYS A 737 -9.31 36.30 -9.55
C LYS A 737 -10.50 37.24 -9.41
N GLN A 738 -11.24 37.09 -8.31
CA GLN A 738 -12.48 37.83 -8.10
C GLN A 738 -12.21 39.33 -8.01
N ASN A 739 -12.87 40.12 -8.86
CA ASN A 739 -12.75 41.59 -8.90
C ASN A 739 -11.30 42.10 -9.02
N ASP A 740 -10.42 41.33 -9.64
CA ASP A 740 -9.00 41.62 -9.81
C ASP A 740 -8.54 41.08 -11.18
N ASN A 741 -7.32 41.43 -11.60
CA ASN A 741 -6.80 41.14 -12.95
C ASN A 741 -5.40 40.49 -12.91
N PRO A 742 -5.26 39.27 -12.36
CA PRO A 742 -3.97 38.59 -12.31
C PRO A 742 -3.44 38.33 -13.72
N ARG A 743 -2.16 38.57 -13.93
CA ARG A 743 -1.52 38.43 -15.24
C ARG A 743 -0.62 37.21 -15.34
N LEU A 744 -0.79 36.43 -16.40
CA LEU A 744 0.23 35.51 -16.88
C LEU A 744 1.00 36.17 -18.03
N THR A 745 2.29 36.43 -17.82
CA THR A 745 3.21 36.96 -18.85
C THR A 745 4.09 35.83 -19.38
N ILE A 746 4.06 35.56 -20.68
CA ILE A 746 4.93 34.60 -21.36
C ILE A 746 6.05 35.37 -22.08
N ALA A 747 7.30 35.09 -21.73
CA ALA A 747 8.44 35.76 -22.36
C ALA A 747 8.66 35.28 -23.81
N PRO A 748 9.22 36.14 -24.69
CA PRO A 748 9.51 35.80 -26.08
C PRO A 748 10.38 34.54 -26.25
N GLY A 749 10.13 33.78 -27.33
CA GLY A 749 10.90 32.59 -27.71
C GLY A 749 10.47 31.29 -27.04
N ASN A 750 9.52 31.33 -26.10
CA ASN A 750 9.01 30.13 -25.44
C ASN A 750 8.14 29.28 -26.37
N THR A 751 8.25 27.96 -26.24
CA THR A 751 7.26 27.02 -26.74
C THR A 751 6.56 26.34 -25.56
N ILE A 752 5.24 26.47 -25.53
CA ILE A 752 4.36 25.89 -24.52
C ILE A 752 3.59 24.74 -25.17
N TYR A 753 3.82 23.54 -24.65
CA TYR A 753 3.13 22.33 -25.07
C TYR A 753 1.96 22.04 -24.13
N PHE A 754 0.84 21.58 -24.67
CA PHE A 754 -0.34 21.19 -23.89
C PHE A 754 -0.66 19.72 -24.10
N ASP A 755 -0.91 19.00 -23.00
CA ASP A 755 -1.38 17.62 -23.08
C ASP A 755 -2.82 17.56 -23.65
N THR A 756 -3.27 16.34 -23.96
CA THR A 756 -4.61 16.10 -24.53
C THR A 756 -5.69 16.56 -23.55
N ALA A 757 -6.70 17.26 -24.07
CA ALA A 757 -7.81 17.82 -23.30
C ALA A 757 -7.38 18.85 -22.23
N VAL A 758 -6.27 19.56 -22.47
CA VAL A 758 -5.81 20.68 -21.65
C VAL A 758 -6.08 22.00 -22.37
N GLN A 759 -6.60 22.99 -21.64
CA GLN A 759 -6.80 24.35 -22.11
C GLN A 759 -6.11 25.41 -21.23
N ILE A 760 -5.96 26.62 -21.78
CA ILE A 760 -5.81 27.85 -20.99
C ILE A 760 -7.13 28.59 -21.01
N GLN A 761 -7.68 28.90 -19.84
CA GLN A 761 -8.85 29.74 -19.68
C GLN A 761 -8.48 31.09 -19.06
N VAL A 762 -8.97 32.18 -19.64
CA VAL A 762 -8.85 33.53 -19.12
C VAL A 762 -10.22 33.98 -18.62
N GLY A 763 -10.28 34.36 -17.34
CA GLY A 763 -11.52 34.70 -16.64
C GLY A 763 -12.42 33.49 -16.35
N LYS A 764 -13.31 33.63 -15.38
CA LYS A 764 -14.35 32.62 -15.09
C LYS A 764 -15.53 33.25 -14.36
N TYR A 765 -16.67 32.56 -14.42
CA TYR A 765 -17.83 32.86 -13.59
C TYR A 765 -18.25 31.65 -12.78
N ILE A 766 -18.56 31.88 -11.50
CA ILE A 766 -19.00 30.83 -10.60
C ILE A 766 -20.47 31.04 -10.19
N ALA A 767 -20.85 32.28 -9.90
CA ALA A 767 -22.19 32.64 -9.43
C ALA A 767 -22.45 34.13 -9.59
N ALA A 768 -23.72 34.55 -9.44
CA ALA A 768 -24.09 35.96 -9.51
C ALA A 768 -23.24 36.81 -8.55
N ASN A 769 -22.72 37.94 -9.04
CA ASN A 769 -21.82 38.86 -8.34
C ASN A 769 -20.40 38.31 -8.03
N HIS A 770 -20.03 37.15 -8.58
CA HIS A 770 -18.70 36.58 -8.45
C HIS A 770 -18.02 36.52 -9.83
N HIS A 771 -17.61 37.69 -10.30
CA HIS A 771 -16.92 37.88 -11.57
C HIS A 771 -15.40 37.83 -11.36
N TYR A 772 -14.71 37.04 -12.18
CA TYR A 772 -13.27 36.84 -12.08
C TYR A 772 -12.60 37.25 -13.39
N GLY A 773 -11.84 38.36 -13.34
CA GLY A 773 -11.02 38.82 -14.45
C GLY A 773 -9.65 38.14 -14.46
N GLY A 774 -8.93 38.26 -15.58
CA GLY A 774 -7.59 37.71 -15.75
C GLY A 774 -6.95 38.18 -17.06
N GLU A 775 -5.63 38.18 -17.10
CA GLU A 775 -4.85 38.71 -18.22
C GLU A 775 -3.85 37.69 -18.76
N LEU A 776 -3.88 37.45 -20.07
CA LEU A 776 -2.84 36.68 -20.77
C LEU A 776 -2.02 37.62 -21.66
N PHE A 777 -0.74 37.76 -21.34
CA PHE A 777 0.23 38.56 -22.11
C PHE A 777 1.29 37.64 -22.72
N ALA A 778 1.19 37.39 -24.01
CA ALA A 778 2.19 36.68 -24.79
C ALA A 778 2.88 37.68 -25.74
N GLU A 779 3.93 38.32 -25.24
CA GLU A 779 4.65 39.41 -25.91
C GLU A 779 5.85 38.85 -26.72
N GLY A 780 5.57 38.17 -27.84
CA GLY A 780 6.59 37.64 -28.73
C GLY A 780 7.38 38.73 -29.47
N LYS A 781 8.36 38.32 -30.27
CA LYS A 781 9.07 39.21 -31.22
C LYS A 781 9.24 38.52 -32.56
N ALA A 782 9.45 39.30 -33.62
CA ALA A 782 9.65 38.80 -34.97
C ALA A 782 10.79 37.77 -35.10
N ASP A 783 11.81 37.84 -34.26
CA ASP A 783 12.96 36.92 -34.21
C ASP A 783 12.88 35.86 -33.09
N SER A 784 11.86 35.93 -32.22
CA SER A 784 11.65 35.02 -31.10
C SER A 784 10.16 34.87 -30.82
N LEU A 785 9.48 34.14 -31.71
CA LEU A 785 8.05 33.87 -31.61
C LEU A 785 7.74 33.08 -30.33
N ILE A 786 6.57 33.32 -29.74
CA ILE A 786 5.99 32.43 -28.73
C ILE A 786 5.16 31.38 -29.47
N THR A 787 5.19 30.12 -29.05
CA THR A 787 4.41 29.05 -29.67
C THR A 787 3.55 28.32 -28.65
N PHE A 788 2.26 28.19 -28.92
CA PHE A 788 1.29 27.37 -28.17
C PHE A 788 0.86 26.21 -29.08
N THR A 789 1.09 24.97 -28.64
CA THR A 789 0.84 23.78 -29.49
C THR A 789 0.60 22.51 -28.67
N SER A 790 0.09 21.47 -29.29
CA SER A 790 -0.12 20.15 -28.67
C SER A 790 1.20 19.45 -28.33
N LEU A 791 1.28 18.81 -27.16
CA LEU A 791 2.42 18.00 -26.72
C LEU A 791 2.68 16.79 -27.63
N ASN A 792 1.62 16.17 -28.13
CA ASN A 792 1.69 15.04 -29.07
C ASN A 792 1.99 15.44 -30.53
N GLY A 793 2.04 16.75 -30.82
CA GLY A 793 2.26 17.30 -32.17
C GLY A 793 1.12 17.06 -33.16
N LEU A 794 -0.03 16.57 -32.72
CA LEU A 794 -1.19 16.29 -33.57
C LEU A 794 -2.17 17.45 -33.55
N SER A 795 -2.74 17.77 -34.70
CA SER A 795 -3.93 18.61 -34.78
C SER A 795 -5.05 18.00 -33.92
N GLY A 796 -5.66 18.82 -33.06
CA GLY A 796 -6.61 18.40 -32.04
C GLY A 796 -6.02 17.79 -30.79
N GLY A 797 -4.72 18.01 -30.57
CA GLY A 797 -3.99 17.46 -29.42
C GLY A 797 -4.14 18.26 -28.13
N TRP A 798 -4.91 19.36 -28.10
CA TRP A 798 -5.23 20.17 -26.92
C TRP A 798 -6.50 21.01 -27.15
N ASP A 799 -7.08 21.60 -26.10
CA ASP A 799 -8.40 22.25 -26.15
C ASP A 799 -8.37 23.75 -26.45
N GLY A 800 -7.18 24.35 -26.59
CA GLY A 800 -7.00 25.73 -27.04
C GLY A 800 -6.95 26.78 -25.92
N ILE A 801 -7.02 28.05 -26.32
CA ILE A 801 -7.09 29.21 -25.42
C ILE A 801 -8.53 29.73 -25.39
N TYR A 802 -9.14 29.77 -24.23
CA TYR A 802 -10.52 30.20 -24.02
C TYR A 802 -10.61 31.52 -23.25
N PHE A 803 -11.11 32.55 -23.90
CA PHE A 803 -11.48 33.82 -23.29
C PHE A 803 -12.98 33.80 -22.94
N HIS A 804 -13.24 33.66 -21.64
CA HIS A 804 -14.58 33.62 -21.06
C HIS A 804 -15.21 35.03 -21.02
N TYR A 805 -16.52 35.13 -20.79
CA TYR A 805 -17.24 36.42 -20.80
C TYR A 805 -16.84 37.39 -19.69
N ASP A 806 -16.24 36.87 -18.61
CA ASP A 806 -15.70 37.67 -17.50
C ASP A 806 -14.22 37.99 -17.68
N SER A 807 -13.62 37.59 -18.80
CA SER A 807 -12.19 37.72 -19.01
C SER A 807 -11.73 39.19 -19.07
N ASP A 808 -12.60 40.11 -19.47
CA ASP A 808 -12.37 41.57 -19.48
C ASP A 808 -12.95 42.29 -18.23
N HIS A 809 -13.40 41.52 -17.23
CA HIS A 809 -13.85 42.08 -15.94
C HIS A 809 -12.70 42.76 -15.21
N ALA A 810 -13.03 43.66 -14.28
CA ALA A 810 -12.05 44.46 -13.52
C ALA A 810 -11.10 45.31 -14.39
N GLY A 811 -11.42 45.52 -15.67
CA GLY A 811 -10.56 46.23 -16.62
C GLY A 811 -9.42 45.39 -17.17
N SER A 812 -9.52 44.06 -17.03
CA SER A 812 -8.53 43.11 -17.54
C SER A 812 -8.40 43.21 -19.05
N VAL A 813 -7.17 43.09 -19.55
CA VAL A 813 -6.85 43.06 -20.98
C VAL A 813 -5.86 41.94 -21.27
N SER A 814 -5.92 41.37 -22.47
CA SER A 814 -5.04 40.30 -22.91
C SER A 814 -4.49 40.61 -24.29
N GLU A 815 -3.22 40.27 -24.49
CA GLU A 815 -2.46 40.60 -25.69
C GLU A 815 -1.65 39.39 -26.15
N LEU A 816 -1.84 39.05 -27.42
CA LEU A 816 -1.09 38.01 -28.12
C LEU A 816 -0.36 38.67 -29.29
N GLU A 817 0.95 38.87 -29.14
CA GLU A 817 1.80 39.47 -30.17
C GLU A 817 2.88 38.49 -30.64
N TYR A 818 3.13 38.37 -31.95
CA TYR A 818 4.16 37.49 -32.51
C TYR A 818 4.09 36.04 -31.98
N CYS A 819 2.87 35.49 -31.94
CA CYS A 819 2.59 34.13 -31.49
C CYS A 819 2.28 33.20 -32.66
N THR A 820 2.66 31.92 -32.53
CA THR A 820 2.12 30.80 -33.32
C THR A 820 1.22 29.98 -32.41
N ILE A 821 -0.06 29.82 -32.77
CA ILE A 821 -1.04 29.08 -31.98
C ILE A 821 -1.67 28.04 -32.89
N GLU A 822 -1.42 26.77 -32.61
CA GLU A 822 -1.75 25.70 -33.54
C GLU A 822 -2.16 24.40 -32.86
N ASN A 823 -2.71 23.48 -33.66
CA ASN A 823 -3.04 22.11 -33.27
C ASN A 823 -4.16 21.95 -32.22
N GLY A 824 -5.00 22.97 -32.03
CA GLY A 824 -6.19 22.91 -31.19
C GLY A 824 -7.25 21.94 -31.72
N LYS A 825 -8.13 21.49 -30.83
CA LYS A 825 -9.21 20.54 -31.12
C LYS A 825 -10.39 21.22 -31.78
N ASP A 826 -11.31 21.74 -30.97
CA ASP A 826 -12.47 22.45 -31.51
C ASP A 826 -12.06 23.87 -31.94
N TYR A 827 -11.07 24.43 -31.26
CA TYR A 827 -10.49 25.73 -31.57
C TYR A 827 -9.04 25.87 -31.13
N ASN A 828 -8.30 26.80 -31.76
CA ASN A 828 -7.05 27.31 -31.18
C ASN A 828 -7.33 28.45 -30.19
N ILE A 829 -8.27 29.34 -30.53
CA ILE A 829 -8.74 30.42 -29.66
C ILE A 829 -10.27 30.45 -29.67
N LYS A 830 -10.89 30.56 -28.51
CA LYS A 830 -12.34 30.82 -28.35
C LYS A 830 -12.57 32.12 -27.61
N CYS A 831 -13.47 32.96 -28.12
CA CYS A 831 -13.96 34.19 -27.48
C CYS A 831 -15.48 34.09 -27.25
N GLU A 832 -15.91 34.29 -26.01
CA GLU A 832 -17.32 34.22 -25.60
C GLU A 832 -17.67 35.43 -24.74
N GLY A 833 -18.61 36.26 -25.18
CA GLY A 833 -19.10 37.43 -24.43
C GLY A 833 -18.02 38.43 -23.99
N THR A 834 -16.94 38.62 -24.75
CA THR A 834 -15.75 39.37 -24.32
C THR A 834 -15.15 40.24 -25.41
N LEU A 835 -14.58 41.40 -25.06
CA LEU A 835 -13.94 42.34 -26.01
C LEU A 835 -12.47 42.02 -26.35
N GLN A 836 -11.90 40.99 -25.73
CA GLN A 836 -10.48 40.62 -25.86
C GLN A 836 -10.32 39.21 -26.48
N PRO A 837 -9.10 38.78 -26.87
CA PRO A 837 -7.79 39.45 -26.80
C PRO A 837 -7.56 40.46 -27.92
N THR A 838 -6.47 41.23 -27.82
CA THR A 838 -5.82 41.82 -28.98
C THR A 838 -4.84 40.81 -29.57
N ILE A 839 -4.87 40.62 -30.89
CA ILE A 839 -4.03 39.66 -31.62
C ILE A 839 -3.26 40.41 -32.72
N ALA A 840 -1.94 40.43 -32.64
CA ALA A 840 -1.10 41.17 -33.58
C ALA A 840 0.11 40.35 -34.05
N ASN A 841 0.36 40.35 -35.36
CA ASN A 841 1.50 39.63 -35.97
C ASN A 841 1.54 38.12 -35.64
N CYS A 842 0.38 37.49 -35.45
CA CYS A 842 0.26 36.09 -35.06
C CYS A 842 -0.10 35.18 -36.24
N THR A 843 0.23 33.89 -36.10
CA THR A 843 -0.28 32.81 -36.96
C THR A 843 -1.16 31.89 -36.12
N VAL A 844 -2.43 31.74 -36.49
CA VAL A 844 -3.36 30.81 -35.81
C VAL A 844 -3.88 29.82 -36.84
N THR A 845 -3.57 28.53 -36.69
CA THR A 845 -3.80 27.56 -37.76
C THR A 845 -3.87 26.11 -37.28
N ASN A 846 -4.21 25.18 -38.19
CA ASN A 846 -4.15 23.73 -37.99
C ASN A 846 -4.99 23.21 -36.81
N SER A 847 -6.10 23.87 -36.50
CA SER A 847 -7.16 23.30 -35.65
C SER A 847 -7.92 22.18 -36.38
N THR A 848 -8.46 21.18 -35.66
CA THR A 848 -9.40 20.21 -36.28
C THR A 848 -10.80 20.80 -36.51
N GLY A 849 -11.15 21.85 -35.76
CA GLY A 849 -12.39 22.60 -35.88
C GLY A 849 -12.14 23.98 -36.50
N MET A 850 -12.17 25.00 -35.66
CA MET A 850 -12.05 26.42 -36.05
C MET A 850 -10.71 26.99 -35.61
N ASP A 851 -10.09 27.89 -36.35
CA ASP A 851 -8.85 28.51 -35.85
C ASP A 851 -9.17 29.48 -34.71
N ILE A 852 -9.96 30.52 -35.00
CA ILE A 852 -10.53 31.40 -33.97
C ILE A 852 -12.04 31.24 -34.00
N TYR A 853 -12.63 30.73 -32.92
CA TYR A 853 -14.08 30.63 -32.74
C TYR A 853 -14.59 31.80 -31.88
N VAL A 854 -15.58 32.51 -32.39
CA VAL A 854 -16.22 33.63 -31.70
C VAL A 854 -17.70 33.31 -31.56
N GLN A 855 -18.19 33.20 -30.33
CA GLN A 855 -19.56 32.75 -30.05
C GLN A 855 -20.62 33.83 -30.32
N ASP A 856 -20.23 35.10 -30.38
CA ASP A 856 -21.13 36.19 -30.74
C ASP A 856 -20.40 37.31 -31.49
N PRO A 857 -21.07 38.07 -32.36
CA PRO A 857 -20.41 39.07 -33.20
C PRO A 857 -19.76 40.24 -32.43
N ASN A 858 -20.17 40.50 -31.17
CA ASN A 858 -19.53 41.52 -30.34
C ASN A 858 -18.21 41.02 -29.75
N SER A 859 -18.03 39.72 -29.66
CA SER A 859 -16.82 39.08 -29.13
C SER A 859 -15.68 38.95 -30.15
N VAL A 860 -15.84 39.49 -31.35
CA VAL A 860 -14.77 39.46 -32.36
C VAL A 860 -13.54 40.20 -31.82
N PRO A 861 -12.38 39.54 -31.69
CA PRO A 861 -11.18 40.17 -31.14
C PRO A 861 -10.61 41.23 -32.09
N HIS A 862 -9.77 42.12 -31.56
CA HIS A 862 -9.04 43.08 -32.38
C HIS A 862 -7.83 42.37 -33.00
N ILE A 863 -7.87 42.09 -34.30
CA ILE A 863 -6.81 41.36 -35.02
C ILE A 863 -6.12 42.27 -36.03
N THR A 864 -4.78 42.34 -36.01
CA THR A 864 -3.98 43.09 -36.98
C THR A 864 -2.79 42.27 -37.49
N SER A 865 -2.42 42.44 -38.77
CA SER A 865 -1.21 41.86 -39.39
C SER A 865 -0.97 40.36 -39.12
N SER A 866 -2.03 39.59 -38.89
CA SER A 866 -1.98 38.17 -38.52
C SER A 866 -2.48 37.29 -39.67
N THR A 867 -2.16 36.00 -39.70
CA THR A 867 -2.72 35.04 -40.68
C THR A 867 -3.57 34.01 -39.94
N THR A 868 -4.90 34.06 -40.14
CA THR A 868 -5.87 33.21 -39.43
C THR A 868 -7.22 33.15 -40.18
N THR A 869 -8.14 32.32 -39.72
CA THR A 869 -9.55 32.31 -40.13
C THR A 869 -10.42 32.51 -38.89
N VAL A 870 -11.33 33.48 -38.91
CA VAL A 870 -12.22 33.79 -37.79
C VAL A 870 -13.61 33.26 -38.08
N TYR A 871 -14.10 32.36 -37.25
CA TYR A 871 -15.43 31.78 -37.32
C TYR A 871 -16.34 32.50 -36.34
N VAL A 872 -17.33 33.21 -36.85
CA VAL A 872 -18.25 34.04 -36.05
C VAL A 872 -19.62 33.39 -36.04
N ASP A 873 -20.07 33.05 -34.84
CA ASP A 873 -21.42 32.56 -34.60
C ASP A 873 -22.43 33.73 -34.56
N GLY A 874 -23.67 33.42 -34.96
CA GLY A 874 -24.74 34.38 -35.16
C GLY A 874 -25.65 34.55 -33.95
N GLY A 875 -26.67 35.40 -34.11
CA GLY A 875 -27.68 35.64 -33.08
C GLY A 875 -28.37 37.00 -33.23
N THR A 876 -29.49 37.16 -32.53
CA THR A 876 -30.19 38.46 -32.41
C THR A 876 -29.58 39.26 -31.27
N GLN A 877 -28.56 40.08 -31.55
CA GLN A 877 -27.88 40.90 -30.55
C GLN A 877 -27.61 42.31 -31.05
N SER A 878 -27.36 43.25 -30.13
CA SER A 878 -26.96 44.62 -30.47
C SER A 878 -25.48 44.64 -30.83
N ILE A 879 -25.15 44.78 -32.12
CA ILE A 879 -23.77 44.70 -32.62
C ILE A 879 -23.17 46.08 -32.83
N ASP A 880 -22.18 46.46 -32.01
CA ASP A 880 -21.39 47.68 -32.16
C ASP A 880 -19.90 47.34 -32.21
N LYS A 881 -19.37 47.07 -33.41
CA LYS A 881 -18.06 46.43 -33.57
C LYS A 881 -17.37 46.81 -34.88
N ILE A 882 -16.05 46.71 -34.88
CA ILE A 882 -15.18 46.87 -36.06
C ILE A 882 -14.55 45.51 -36.38
N TRP A 883 -14.69 45.05 -37.62
CA TRP A 883 -14.01 43.88 -38.17
C TRP A 883 -12.84 44.34 -39.03
N TYR A 884 -11.65 43.86 -38.69
CA TYR A 884 -10.38 44.36 -39.21
C TYR A 884 -9.84 43.49 -40.34
N ASN A 885 -9.05 44.07 -41.24
CA ASN A 885 -8.30 43.32 -42.23
C ASN A 885 -6.95 42.88 -41.65
N PHE A 886 -6.73 41.58 -41.50
CA PHE A 886 -5.51 41.02 -40.94
C PHE A 886 -4.79 40.14 -41.97
N GLY A 887 -3.84 40.71 -42.73
CA GLY A 887 -2.91 39.90 -43.54
C GLY A 887 -3.49 39.00 -44.64
N GLY A 888 -4.78 39.11 -44.97
CA GLY A 888 -5.46 38.31 -46.00
C GLY A 888 -6.28 37.11 -45.51
N GLY A 889 -6.61 37.02 -44.22
CA GLY A 889 -7.53 36.00 -43.68
C GLY A 889 -9.02 36.25 -43.96
N ASP A 890 -9.85 35.24 -43.69
CA ASP A 890 -11.30 35.26 -43.90
C ASP A 890 -12.08 35.33 -42.58
N TYR A 891 -13.22 36.02 -42.60
CA TYR A 891 -14.29 35.84 -41.62
C TYR A 891 -15.31 34.85 -42.16
N ILE A 892 -15.65 33.81 -41.40
CA ILE A 892 -16.68 32.82 -41.73
C ILE A 892 -17.85 33.00 -40.78
N ILE A 893 -19.01 33.37 -41.30
CA ILE A 893 -20.26 33.51 -40.54
C ILE A 893 -20.99 32.17 -40.55
N LEU A 894 -21.26 31.63 -39.36
CA LEU A 894 -21.86 30.31 -39.17
C LEU A 894 -23.40 30.36 -39.05
N ASN A 895 -23.96 31.45 -38.53
CA ASN A 895 -25.40 31.63 -38.34
C ASN A 895 -25.79 33.09 -38.61
N ASP A 896 -27.09 33.36 -38.74
CA ASP A 896 -27.59 34.71 -39.03
C ASP A 896 -27.06 35.76 -38.06
N ILE A 897 -26.50 36.83 -38.60
CA ILE A 897 -26.05 37.98 -37.82
C ILE A 897 -27.06 39.11 -38.00
N ILE A 898 -27.63 39.59 -36.90
CA ILE A 898 -28.56 40.72 -36.92
C ILE A 898 -27.91 41.92 -36.25
N VAL A 899 -27.55 42.95 -37.02
CA VAL A 899 -27.03 44.23 -36.52
C VAL A 899 -28.23 45.11 -36.18
N ALA A 900 -28.68 45.09 -34.93
CA ALA A 900 -29.82 45.92 -34.53
C ALA A 900 -29.87 46.21 -33.02
N LEU A 901 -30.15 47.45 -32.62
CA LEU A 901 -30.36 47.85 -31.22
C LEU A 901 -31.75 48.46 -31.01
N GLN A 902 -32.44 48.05 -29.95
CA GLN A 902 -33.78 48.54 -29.65
C GLN A 902 -33.77 50.04 -29.30
N ASN A 903 -34.67 50.81 -29.90
CA ASN A 903 -34.87 52.24 -29.66
C ASN A 903 -33.63 53.12 -29.90
N SER A 904 -32.64 52.60 -30.61
CA SER A 904 -31.39 53.26 -30.98
C SER A 904 -30.85 52.61 -32.26
N HIS A 905 -29.59 52.91 -32.60
CA HIS A 905 -28.85 52.20 -33.64
C HIS A 905 -27.48 51.78 -33.12
N VAL A 906 -26.91 50.79 -33.79
CA VAL A 906 -25.54 50.30 -33.60
C VAL A 906 -24.91 50.00 -34.96
N ARG A 907 -23.59 50.00 -35.02
CA ARG A 907 -22.85 49.90 -36.28
C ARG A 907 -21.92 48.70 -36.30
N LEU A 908 -22.02 47.91 -37.36
CA LEU A 908 -20.96 47.00 -37.77
C LEU A 908 -20.09 47.69 -38.82
N THR A 909 -18.83 47.92 -38.50
CA THR A 909 -17.82 48.47 -39.41
C THR A 909 -16.97 47.34 -39.96
N ILE A 910 -16.77 47.27 -41.27
CA ILE A 910 -15.89 46.30 -41.92
C ILE A 910 -14.80 47.08 -42.65
N GLU A 911 -13.55 46.87 -42.25
CA GLU A 911 -12.39 47.56 -42.81
C GLU A 911 -12.09 47.10 -44.25
N PRO A 912 -11.46 47.96 -45.09
CA PRO A 912 -11.09 47.62 -46.46
C PRO A 912 -10.25 46.34 -46.59
N GLY A 913 -10.61 45.49 -47.56
CA GLY A 913 -9.88 44.26 -47.88
C GLY A 913 -10.26 43.02 -47.05
N VAL A 914 -11.22 43.17 -46.11
CA VAL A 914 -11.81 42.02 -45.41
C VAL A 914 -12.61 41.15 -46.39
N THR A 915 -12.45 39.83 -46.27
CA THR A 915 -13.32 38.84 -46.94
C THR A 915 -14.25 38.19 -45.92
N ILE A 916 -15.55 38.27 -46.19
CA ILE A 916 -16.61 37.62 -45.41
C ILE A 916 -17.19 36.48 -46.25
N LYS A 917 -17.19 35.30 -45.65
CA LYS A 917 -17.78 34.08 -46.14
C LYS A 917 -18.94 33.70 -45.24
N ALA A 918 -20.05 33.26 -45.81
CA ALA A 918 -21.22 32.83 -45.04
C ALA A 918 -21.60 31.40 -45.41
N ASP A 919 -22.03 30.60 -44.44
CA ASP A 919 -22.56 29.25 -44.70
C ASP A 919 -23.94 29.29 -45.39
N THR A 920 -24.44 28.13 -45.77
CA THR A 920 -25.71 27.95 -46.49
C THR A 920 -26.87 28.42 -45.61
N SER A 921 -27.78 29.22 -46.18
CA SER A 921 -28.93 29.81 -45.47
C SER A 921 -28.58 30.78 -44.35
N VAL A 922 -27.36 31.35 -44.36
CA VAL A 922 -26.95 32.43 -43.47
C VAL A 922 -27.16 33.79 -44.12
N MET A 923 -27.74 34.73 -43.38
CA MET A 923 -27.89 36.14 -43.76
C MET A 923 -27.22 37.10 -42.77
N LEU A 924 -26.70 38.21 -43.32
CA LEU A 924 -26.30 39.38 -42.52
C LEU A 924 -27.42 40.43 -42.62
N GLN A 925 -28.20 40.57 -41.55
CA GLN A 925 -29.34 41.46 -41.46
C GLN A 925 -29.00 42.78 -40.76
N ILE A 926 -29.44 43.90 -41.34
CA ILE A 926 -29.29 45.25 -40.78
C ILE A 926 -30.65 45.80 -40.38
N GLY A 927 -30.79 46.17 -39.10
CA GLY A 927 -32.07 46.52 -38.48
C GLY A 927 -32.94 45.29 -38.21
N ASN A 928 -33.98 45.44 -37.37
CA ASN A 928 -34.91 44.34 -37.09
C ASN A 928 -36.30 44.86 -36.68
N TYR A 929 -37.29 43.98 -36.66
CA TYR A 929 -38.60 44.24 -36.09
C TYR A 929 -39.19 43.00 -35.43
N ILE A 930 -39.42 43.11 -34.12
CA ILE A 930 -40.02 42.05 -33.33
C ILE A 930 -41.50 42.39 -33.02
N ALA A 931 -41.83 43.66 -32.78
CA ALA A 931 -43.20 44.13 -32.51
C ALA A 931 -43.35 45.65 -32.71
N ALA A 932 -44.59 46.14 -32.83
CA ALA A 932 -44.92 47.55 -33.14
C ALA A 932 -44.37 48.59 -32.14
N SER A 933 -44.03 48.18 -30.92
CA SER A 933 -43.43 49.03 -29.88
C SER A 933 -41.91 48.87 -29.75
N HIS A 934 -41.27 48.08 -30.62
CA HIS A 934 -39.85 47.74 -30.56
C HIS A 934 -39.21 47.96 -31.94
N ASN A 935 -38.81 49.20 -32.23
CA ASN A 935 -38.04 49.52 -33.44
C ASN A 935 -36.56 49.29 -33.17
N TYR A 936 -35.86 48.55 -34.05
CA TYR A 936 -34.43 48.28 -33.93
C TYR A 936 -33.69 48.87 -35.11
N GLY A 937 -32.86 49.90 -34.88
CA GLY A 937 -31.98 50.49 -35.90
C GLY A 937 -30.64 49.77 -35.96
N GLY A 938 -30.01 49.77 -37.13
CA GLY A 938 -28.71 49.16 -37.35
C GLY A 938 -28.01 49.75 -38.56
N GLU A 939 -26.68 49.75 -38.55
CA GLU A 939 -25.86 50.32 -39.62
C GLU A 939 -24.76 49.35 -40.05
N LEU A 940 -24.57 49.18 -41.36
CA LEU A 940 -23.41 48.51 -41.94
C LEU A 940 -22.51 49.53 -42.62
N TYR A 941 -21.30 49.70 -42.09
CA TYR A 941 -20.28 50.55 -42.68
C TYR A 941 -19.17 49.69 -43.28
N ALA A 942 -19.29 49.35 -44.57
CA ALA A 942 -18.32 48.56 -45.31
C ALA A 942 -17.77 49.37 -46.50
N ALA A 943 -16.79 50.23 -46.23
CA ALA A 943 -16.29 51.22 -47.17
C ALA A 943 -14.94 50.83 -47.82
N GLY A 944 -14.92 49.73 -48.58
CA GLY A 944 -13.72 49.28 -49.31
C GLY A 944 -13.13 50.34 -50.27
N THR A 945 -11.87 50.13 -50.64
CA THR A 945 -11.13 50.97 -51.61
C THR A 945 -10.93 50.22 -52.92
N THR A 946 -10.42 50.90 -53.96
CA THR A 946 -10.07 50.25 -55.23
C THR A 946 -8.95 49.22 -55.07
N ASP A 947 -8.05 49.44 -54.10
CA ASP A 947 -6.89 48.58 -53.86
C ASP A 947 -7.17 47.50 -52.79
N SER A 948 -8.18 47.71 -51.95
CA SER A 948 -8.60 46.80 -50.87
C SER A 948 -10.13 46.70 -50.83
N ILE A 949 -10.69 45.92 -51.75
CA ILE A 949 -12.13 45.72 -51.87
C ILE A 949 -12.61 44.77 -50.77
N ILE A 950 -13.73 45.08 -50.13
CA ILE A 950 -14.40 44.17 -49.18
C ILE A 950 -15.19 43.12 -49.97
N HIS A 951 -14.98 41.85 -49.68
CA HIS A 951 -15.59 40.74 -50.40
C HIS A 951 -16.66 40.06 -49.55
N PHE A 952 -17.84 39.82 -50.13
CA PHE A 952 -18.87 38.95 -49.56
C PHE A 952 -19.11 37.77 -50.50
N THR A 953 -19.10 36.55 -49.98
CA THR A 953 -19.31 35.32 -50.77
C THR A 953 -19.80 34.16 -49.91
N SER A 954 -20.26 33.07 -50.53
CA SER A 954 -20.59 31.83 -49.84
C SER A 954 -19.33 31.08 -49.43
N LEU A 955 -19.37 30.36 -48.31
CA LEU A 955 -18.25 29.57 -47.78
C LEU A 955 -17.75 28.53 -48.79
N ASN A 956 -18.67 27.90 -49.51
CA ASN A 956 -18.39 26.89 -50.54
C ASN A 956 -18.12 27.50 -51.93
N GLY A 957 -18.21 28.83 -52.09
CA GLY A 957 -18.06 29.53 -53.37
C GLY A 957 -19.15 29.21 -54.41
N LEU A 958 -20.24 28.56 -54.01
CA LEU A 958 -21.36 28.21 -54.88
C LEU A 958 -22.37 29.35 -54.97
N SER A 959 -22.98 29.49 -56.16
CA SER A 959 -24.12 30.39 -56.38
C SER A 959 -25.30 29.98 -55.49
N GLY A 960 -25.94 30.94 -54.81
CA GLY A 960 -27.03 30.65 -53.85
C GLY A 960 -26.57 29.97 -52.56
N GLY A 961 -25.27 29.93 -52.28
CA GLY A 961 -24.70 29.28 -51.10
C GLY A 961 -24.78 30.08 -49.79
N TRP A 962 -25.50 31.20 -49.77
CA TRP A 962 -25.84 32.03 -48.59
C TRP A 962 -27.01 32.97 -48.94
N ASP A 963 -27.73 33.51 -47.95
CA ASP A 963 -28.96 34.29 -48.17
C ASP A 963 -28.70 35.80 -48.44
N GLY A 964 -27.47 36.25 -48.22
CA GLY A 964 -27.02 37.57 -48.62
C GLY A 964 -27.07 38.65 -47.53
N LEU A 965 -26.96 39.90 -47.98
CA LEU A 965 -27.16 41.09 -47.14
C LEU A 965 -28.63 41.50 -47.15
N TYR A 966 -29.27 41.55 -45.98
CA TYR A 966 -30.68 41.93 -45.84
C TYR A 966 -30.84 43.23 -45.04
N PHE A 967 -31.34 44.28 -45.68
CA PHE A 967 -31.66 45.55 -45.01
C PHE A 967 -33.15 45.59 -44.69
N HIS A 968 -33.48 45.52 -43.40
CA HIS A 968 -34.86 45.58 -42.94
C HIS A 968 -35.43 47.01 -43.07
N TYR A 969 -36.76 47.19 -43.12
CA TYR A 969 -37.35 48.54 -43.26
C TYR A 969 -37.05 49.51 -42.11
N ASN A 970 -36.50 49.02 -40.99
CA ASN A 970 -36.05 49.81 -39.85
C ASN A 970 -34.54 50.10 -39.88
N SER A 971 -33.80 49.67 -40.91
CA SER A 971 -32.35 49.84 -41.00
C SER A 971 -31.92 51.30 -41.08
N ASP A 972 -32.82 52.22 -41.42
CA ASP A 972 -32.61 53.67 -41.46
C ASP A 972 -33.24 54.41 -40.26
N ALA A 973 -33.80 53.67 -39.30
CA ALA A 973 -34.34 54.25 -38.08
C ALA A 973 -33.22 54.90 -37.24
N PHE A 974 -33.62 55.88 -36.41
CA PHE A 974 -32.72 56.57 -35.48
C PHE A 974 -31.51 57.28 -36.12
N GLY A 975 -31.59 57.60 -37.42
CA GLY A 975 -30.53 58.32 -38.15
C GLY A 975 -29.44 57.42 -38.74
N SER A 976 -29.62 56.10 -38.70
CA SER A 976 -28.69 55.11 -39.26
C SER A 976 -28.49 55.32 -40.77
N THR A 977 -27.24 55.29 -41.24
CA THR A 977 -26.93 55.39 -42.70
C THR A 977 -25.85 54.38 -43.08
N SER A 978 -26.24 53.28 -43.71
CA SER A 978 -25.28 52.26 -44.15
C SER A 978 -24.50 52.70 -45.39
N LEU A 979 -23.22 52.32 -45.48
CA LEU A 979 -22.32 52.61 -46.60
C LEU A 979 -21.71 51.32 -47.12
N LEU A 980 -21.86 51.06 -48.43
CA LEU A 980 -21.34 49.87 -49.09
C LEU A 980 -20.45 50.24 -50.28
N LYS A 981 -19.16 49.91 -50.18
CA LYS A 981 -18.19 49.86 -51.29
C LYS A 981 -17.56 48.47 -51.29
N VAL A 982 -18.34 47.51 -51.77
CA VAL A 982 -18.09 46.08 -51.60
C VAL A 982 -18.19 45.38 -52.94
N LYS A 983 -17.59 44.19 -53.05
CA LYS A 983 -17.82 43.25 -54.14
C LYS A 983 -18.55 42.03 -53.59
N VAL A 984 -19.78 41.85 -54.05
CA VAL A 984 -20.58 40.66 -53.73
C VAL A 984 -20.45 39.68 -54.88
N LEU A 985 -19.97 38.47 -54.60
CA LEU A 985 -19.72 37.44 -55.60
C LEU A 985 -20.86 36.41 -55.61
N TYR A 986 -21.57 36.37 -56.76
CA TYR A 986 -22.68 35.49 -57.15
C TYR A 986 -23.99 35.66 -56.33
N TYR A 987 -25.05 36.07 -57.04
CA TYR A 987 -26.44 36.19 -56.59
C TYR A 987 -27.25 35.04 -57.19
#